data_AF-A0AAN6QTD6-F1
#
_entry.id   AF-A0AAN6QTD6-F1
#
_cell.length_a   1.000
_cell.length_b   1.000
_cell.length_c   1.000
_cell.angle_alpha   90.00
_cell.angle_beta   90.00
_cell.angle_gamma   90.00
#
_symmetry.space_group_name_H-M   'P 1'
#
loop_
_entity.id
_entity.type
_entity.pdbx_description
1 polymer ?
#
loop_
_entity_poly.entity_id
_entity_poly.type
_entity_poly.pdbx_seq_one_letter_code
_entity_poly.pdbx_strand_id
1 'polypeptide(L)'
;MSHPATHEHDDDDAIMLKPRARGRPFDLSSARSSAPSSPPTSDLQIPTNAADGTSTPSRTRSILNLTSSTLFGIYQPTGYATDREETSTPWGTGAETPIDSPTASFDFTRSGTLDVVRESAPNGHVKPRRRSTMTTPHIHQRQRRSFRRYFLPLAGRLVMMFALGVLYGLLISHLHDTQDIAPVKLEGIDRQGWRYLSSWGMAGVLLGEALPWLDKLWAPEEDEAVAEPEERRKSIRGSGDWLDVVRAIGAFVGVAFAIRKLSWQSTMQLSLTLALANPALWYLLDRSAPGFLLSTVVSIGGTGVLLGVNPAWVPPPGHGQGHNGRVSASRGNGTAAIVGPSGEALVLGLFGQETVGVATWIASVLFVSAVCFGNIGRRLVPRAILSVYDKTGLLDLAKGLIKQNVRLLASGGTAKLIREAGFQVEDVSAITKAPEMLAGRVKTLHPAVHAGILARDLASDEKDLAEQNINKVDYVICNLYPFKDTVAKINVTVAEAVEEIDIGGVTLIRAAAKNHGRVTVLSDPEDYHDFLQELEKGEVTCKSRQLHALKAFSHTADYDTAIADFFRKKYAGDGVQQLTLRYGTNPHQKPASAFMTDQKLPFKVLNGSPGYINLLDSLNAWPLVKELSDALGFPAAASFKHVSPAGAAIGVPLNDVEKKVYMVEDIEGLESSGLAQAYARARGADRMSSFGDIIALSHECDIPTAKIIGKEVSDGVIAPSYHPEALQILRKKKAGKYLVLQMDPSYSPPAQESRTSYGITLTQHRNDALITPHNSFTSIIVPKDSPTLPDSALRDLTVATIALKFTQSNSVCYALNGQVIGLGAGQQSRIHCTRLAGDKADNWWMRFHSRALAVKWRKGAKRADKSNAIDMLCSGIVPESGPEREEWEGNFEVVPSPFTSEERREWLGRLSEVAVSSDAFFPFTDNVFRVARSGVKYLAAPTGSQNDGACFETAAGLGVTFVEQHVRLFHH
;
A
#
# COMPACT_ATOMS: atom_id res chain seq x y z
N MET A 1 2.08 31.74 50.62
CA MET A 1 1.17 32.02 51.76
C MET A 1 -0.11 31.25 51.49
N SER A 2 -0.67 30.42 52.37
CA SER A 2 -0.12 29.72 53.57
C SER A 2 -1.14 28.65 54.00
N HIS A 3 -0.63 27.51 54.50
CA HIS A 3 -1.34 26.39 55.15
C HIS A 3 -2.15 26.79 56.43
N PRO A 4 -2.91 25.88 57.08
CA PRO A 4 -3.69 24.71 56.60
C PRO A 4 -5.05 24.46 57.33
N ALA A 5 -5.72 23.37 56.92
CA ALA A 5 -6.51 22.35 57.67
C ALA A 5 -7.06 22.54 59.11
N THR A 6 -8.21 21.89 59.35
CA THR A 6 -8.56 21.17 60.59
C THR A 6 -9.21 19.80 60.23
N HIS A 7 -9.05 18.80 61.09
CA HIS A 7 -9.59 17.43 61.01
C HIS A 7 -10.34 17.10 62.31
N GLU A 8 -11.32 16.17 62.26
CA GLU A 8 -11.75 15.20 63.30
C GLU A 8 -13.03 14.49 62.76
N HIS A 9 -13.08 13.16 62.59
CA HIS A 9 -13.13 12.04 63.56
C HIS A 9 -14.54 11.89 64.22
N ASP A 10 -15.20 10.72 64.30
CA ASP A 10 -15.07 9.38 63.64
C ASP A 10 -16.52 8.83 63.38
N ASP A 11 -16.96 7.56 63.34
CA ASP A 11 -16.54 6.15 63.63
C ASP A 11 -17.59 5.24 62.92
N ASP A 12 -17.48 3.94 62.60
CA ASP A 12 -16.40 2.92 62.52
C ASP A 12 -16.94 1.73 61.65
N ASP A 13 -16.25 0.58 61.66
CA ASP A 13 -16.69 -0.81 61.42
C ASP A 13 -16.61 -1.39 59.98
N ALA A 14 -16.01 -2.59 59.87
CA ALA A 14 -15.64 -3.28 58.62
C ALA A 14 -16.43 -4.62 58.46
N ILE A 15 -16.15 -5.65 57.64
CA ILE A 15 -14.93 -6.32 57.14
C ILE A 15 -15.24 -7.02 55.78
N MET A 16 -14.21 -7.36 54.98
CA MET A 16 -14.32 -8.09 53.69
C MET A 16 -14.77 -9.58 53.82
N LEU A 17 -15.35 -10.18 52.74
CA LEU A 17 -14.74 -11.29 51.96
C LEU A 17 -15.67 -12.04 50.96
N LYS A 18 -15.43 -11.82 49.65
CA LYS A 18 -15.35 -12.81 48.53
C LYS A 18 -16.53 -13.81 48.22
N PRO A 19 -16.53 -14.49 47.04
CA PRO A 19 -17.77 -14.87 46.34
C PRO A 19 -18.16 -16.37 46.37
N ARG A 20 -19.34 -16.69 45.79
CA ARG A 20 -19.76 -18.05 45.39
C ARG A 20 -20.29 -18.08 43.95
N ALA A 21 -20.21 -19.25 43.30
CA ALA A 21 -20.69 -19.50 41.94
C ALA A 21 -21.17 -20.96 41.77
N ARG A 22 -22.15 -21.19 40.87
CA ARG A 22 -22.58 -22.45 40.20
C ARG A 22 -23.95 -22.19 39.52
N GLY A 23 -24.26 -22.61 38.29
CA GLY A 23 -23.37 -23.02 37.19
C GLY A 23 -24.03 -23.91 36.10
N ARG A 24 -23.79 -23.59 34.81
CA ARG A 24 -24.00 -24.42 33.59
C ARG A 24 -25.48 -24.72 33.19
N PRO A 25 -25.74 -25.28 31.99
CA PRO A 25 -25.39 -24.71 30.67
C PRO A 25 -26.57 -24.83 29.65
N PHE A 26 -26.41 -24.32 28.43
CA PHE A 26 -27.04 -24.90 27.23
C PHE A 26 -26.21 -24.60 25.98
N ASP A 27 -26.18 -25.55 25.04
CA ASP A 27 -25.27 -25.53 23.87
C ASP A 27 -25.83 -24.76 22.66
N LEU A 28 -24.91 -24.30 21.81
CA LEU A 28 -25.18 -23.92 20.42
C LEU A 28 -24.68 -25.04 19.49
N SER A 29 -25.59 -25.72 18.80
CA SER A 29 -25.29 -26.73 17.78
C SER A 29 -25.69 -26.24 16.38
N SER A 30 -25.02 -26.76 15.35
CA SER A 30 -25.06 -26.23 13.98
C SER A 30 -26.01 -26.98 13.05
N ALA A 31 -26.81 -26.26 12.26
CA ALA A 31 -27.48 -26.78 11.06
C ALA A 31 -27.63 -25.68 9.97
N ARG A 32 -27.85 -26.09 8.71
CA ARG A 32 -28.00 -25.21 7.54
C ARG A 32 -29.43 -25.21 7.00
N SER A 33 -29.75 -24.16 6.25
CA SER A 33 -30.65 -24.17 5.07
C SER A 33 -32.16 -24.41 5.25
N SER A 34 -32.95 -23.35 5.07
CA SER A 34 -33.91 -23.26 3.94
C SER A 34 -34.43 -21.81 3.80
N ALA A 35 -35.03 -21.48 2.65
CA ALA A 35 -35.55 -20.13 2.36
C ALA A 35 -37.04 -20.00 2.71
N PRO A 36 -37.52 -18.80 3.11
CA PRO A 36 -38.93 -18.56 3.35
C PRO A 36 -39.69 -18.28 2.03
N SER A 37 -40.78 -19.00 1.79
CA SER A 37 -41.73 -18.75 0.70
C SER A 37 -42.85 -17.79 1.12
N SER A 38 -43.33 -16.97 0.19
CA SER A 38 -44.41 -16.00 0.41
C SER A 38 -45.77 -16.64 0.76
N PRO A 39 -46.52 -16.08 1.73
CA PRO A 39 -47.96 -16.31 1.87
C PRO A 39 -48.81 -15.23 1.17
N PRO A 40 -50.11 -15.47 0.88
CA PRO A 40 -50.90 -14.69 -0.08
C PRO A 40 -51.80 -13.59 0.52
N THR A 41 -52.37 -12.79 -0.37
CA THR A 41 -53.44 -11.80 -0.13
C THR A 41 -54.82 -12.43 0.10
N SER A 42 -55.58 -11.95 1.08
CA SER A 42 -57.04 -11.83 1.02
C SER A 42 -57.57 -10.88 2.09
N ASP A 43 -58.66 -10.16 1.78
CA ASP A 43 -59.31 -9.18 2.65
C ASP A 43 -60.09 -9.82 3.82
N LEU A 44 -60.36 -9.05 4.88
CA LEU A 44 -61.73 -8.91 5.44
C LEU A 44 -61.84 -7.85 6.57
N GLN A 45 -62.56 -6.77 6.26
CA GLN A 45 -63.55 -6.00 7.04
C GLN A 45 -63.40 -5.76 8.58
N ILE A 46 -63.70 -4.51 8.95
CA ILE A 46 -63.75 -3.95 10.32
C ILE A 46 -65.18 -4.07 10.92
N PRO A 47 -65.33 -4.42 12.22
CA PRO A 47 -66.48 -4.06 13.05
C PRO A 47 -66.21 -2.84 13.96
N THR A 48 -67.25 -2.10 14.35
CA THR A 48 -67.13 -0.77 15.02
C THR A 48 -67.95 -0.62 16.31
N ASN A 49 -67.58 0.36 17.14
CA ASN A 49 -68.31 0.94 18.31
C ASN A 49 -68.27 0.09 19.62
N ALA A 50 -68.43 0.64 20.84
CA ALA A 50 -68.80 2.00 21.27
C ALA A 50 -68.17 2.44 22.62
N ALA A 51 -68.32 3.72 22.98
CA ALA A 51 -68.54 4.40 24.30
C ALA A 51 -68.21 3.68 25.65
N ASP A 52 -67.81 4.35 26.76
CA ASP A 52 -67.86 5.79 27.08
C ASP A 52 -66.86 6.24 28.20
N GLY A 53 -66.47 7.53 28.17
CA GLY A 53 -65.85 8.29 29.30
C GLY A 53 -64.42 7.90 29.80
N THR A 54 -63.87 8.49 30.87
CA THR A 54 -64.04 9.83 31.51
C THR A 54 -62.85 10.22 32.43
N SER A 55 -62.65 11.52 32.70
CA SER A 55 -61.69 12.15 33.66
C SER A 55 -60.17 12.08 33.37
N THR A 56 -59.40 13.07 33.86
CA THR A 56 -58.01 13.39 33.43
C THR A 56 -57.17 13.97 34.60
N PRO A 57 -55.82 13.86 34.58
CA PRO A 57 -55.01 14.99 34.09
C PRO A 57 -53.65 14.66 33.39
N SER A 58 -53.19 15.62 32.59
CA SER A 58 -51.79 15.94 32.22
C SER A 58 -50.75 14.82 32.00
N ARG A 59 -50.37 14.60 30.73
CA ARG A 59 -48.99 14.24 30.34
C ARG A 59 -48.52 15.05 29.14
N THR A 60 -47.20 15.28 29.07
CA THR A 60 -46.54 16.25 28.18
C THR A 60 -46.58 15.84 26.70
N ARG A 61 -47.02 16.73 25.81
CA ARG A 61 -46.91 16.54 24.35
C ARG A 61 -45.55 17.03 23.84
N SER A 62 -44.76 16.13 23.25
CA SER A 62 -43.76 16.46 22.21
C SER A 62 -43.26 15.17 21.53
N ILE A 63 -44.12 14.49 20.78
CA ILE A 63 -43.69 13.43 19.86
C ILE A 63 -43.24 14.09 18.55
N LEU A 64 -42.14 13.59 17.98
CA LEU A 64 -41.60 14.03 16.69
C LEU A 64 -42.64 13.78 15.59
N ASN A 65 -43.21 14.86 15.05
CA ASN A 65 -44.16 14.77 13.95
C ASN A 65 -43.41 14.58 12.61
N LEU A 66 -42.92 13.36 12.38
CA LEU A 66 -42.26 12.96 11.14
C LEU A 66 -43.30 12.74 10.04
N THR A 67 -43.78 13.82 9.43
CA THR A 67 -44.61 13.78 8.21
C THR A 67 -43.79 13.17 7.07
N SER A 68 -44.32 12.10 6.45
CA SER A 68 -43.58 11.20 5.54
C SER A 68 -43.40 11.76 4.11
N SER A 69 -43.00 13.02 3.96
CA SER A 69 -42.92 13.73 2.68
C SER A 69 -41.52 13.84 2.06
N THR A 70 -40.45 13.42 2.75
CA THR A 70 -39.05 13.62 2.29
C THR A 70 -38.43 12.41 1.56
N LEU A 71 -39.23 11.44 1.12
CA LEU A 71 -38.73 10.20 0.49
C LEU A 71 -39.36 9.87 -0.88
N PHE A 72 -40.32 10.66 -1.36
CA PHE A 72 -40.98 10.45 -2.67
C PHE A 72 -40.75 11.57 -3.70
N GLY A 73 -39.92 12.57 -3.39
CA GLY A 73 -39.59 13.69 -4.31
C GLY A 73 -38.70 13.35 -5.52
N ILE A 74 -38.60 12.07 -5.91
CA ILE A 74 -37.75 11.60 -7.02
C ILE A 74 -38.57 10.90 -8.13
N TYR A 75 -39.84 10.55 -7.86
CA TYR A 75 -40.76 10.02 -8.88
C TYR A 75 -42.15 10.66 -8.78
N GLN A 76 -42.35 11.73 -9.56
CA GLN A 76 -43.67 12.11 -10.05
C GLN A 76 -43.74 11.78 -11.55
N PRO A 77 -44.76 11.05 -12.03
CA PRO A 77 -45.01 10.92 -13.46
C PRO A 77 -45.51 12.26 -14.01
N THR A 78 -44.83 12.81 -15.02
CA THR A 78 -45.30 14.00 -15.74
C THR A 78 -46.59 13.67 -16.49
N GLY A 79 -47.72 14.15 -16.00
CA GLY A 79 -49.03 13.87 -16.59
C GLY A 79 -49.19 14.50 -17.97
N TYR A 80 -49.41 13.65 -18.98
CA TYR A 80 -49.99 14.03 -20.27
C TYR A 80 -51.30 13.26 -20.45
N ALA A 81 -52.42 13.98 -20.40
CA ALA A 81 -53.76 13.44 -20.60
C ALA A 81 -54.65 14.46 -21.31
N THR A 82 -54.48 14.58 -22.63
CA THR A 82 -55.45 15.17 -23.58
C THR A 82 -55.17 14.60 -24.96
N ASP A 83 -56.21 14.18 -25.66
CA ASP A 83 -56.12 13.45 -26.93
C ASP A 83 -55.58 14.30 -28.09
N ARG A 84 -54.84 13.65 -29.00
CA ARG A 84 -54.78 14.07 -30.40
C ARG A 84 -54.37 12.92 -31.32
N GLU A 85 -54.91 12.95 -32.53
CA GLU A 85 -54.91 11.84 -33.49
C GLU A 85 -53.53 11.60 -34.10
N GLU A 86 -53.30 10.35 -34.53
CA GLU A 86 -52.05 9.94 -35.17
C GLU A 86 -51.84 10.61 -36.54
N THR A 87 -50.59 10.91 -36.88
CA THR A 87 -50.18 11.02 -38.29
C THR A 87 -48.76 10.52 -38.44
N SER A 88 -48.55 9.53 -39.31
CA SER A 88 -47.31 8.77 -39.38
C SER A 88 -46.21 9.48 -40.16
N THR A 89 -44.95 9.31 -39.73
CA THR A 89 -43.75 9.73 -40.47
C THR A 89 -42.68 8.61 -40.47
N PRO A 90 -41.81 8.50 -41.48
CA PRO A 90 -41.41 7.18 -41.99
C PRO A 90 -40.04 6.68 -41.50
N TRP A 91 -39.71 6.83 -40.22
CA TRP A 91 -38.44 6.35 -39.65
C TRP A 91 -38.67 5.52 -38.37
N GLY A 92 -38.95 4.23 -38.56
CA GLY A 92 -39.23 3.29 -37.47
C GLY A 92 -37.98 2.95 -36.64
N THR A 93 -38.05 3.17 -35.33
CA THR A 93 -37.00 2.80 -34.38
C THR A 93 -37.08 1.31 -34.03
N GLY A 94 -36.43 0.46 -34.83
CA GLY A 94 -36.32 -0.98 -34.55
C GLY A 94 -35.45 -1.26 -33.32
N ALA A 95 -36.06 -1.64 -32.21
CA ALA A 95 -35.40 -2.01 -30.96
C ALA A 95 -35.99 -3.30 -30.39
N GLU A 96 -35.68 -4.43 -31.02
CA GLU A 96 -36.06 -5.76 -30.53
C GLU A 96 -34.99 -6.32 -29.57
N THR A 97 -35.42 -6.72 -28.37
CA THR A 97 -34.61 -7.47 -27.39
C THR A 97 -35.01 -8.95 -27.36
N PRO A 98 -34.12 -9.88 -27.72
CA PRO A 98 -34.25 -11.29 -27.36
C PRO A 98 -33.87 -11.55 -25.89
N ILE A 99 -34.52 -12.52 -25.26
CA ILE A 99 -34.32 -12.93 -23.86
C ILE A 99 -33.54 -14.25 -23.78
N ASP A 100 -32.73 -14.38 -22.72
CA ASP A 100 -32.10 -15.58 -22.13
C ASP A 100 -31.91 -16.88 -22.94
N SER A 101 -30.67 -17.37 -22.95
CA SER A 101 -30.38 -18.71 -22.39
C SER A 101 -28.88 -18.89 -22.04
N PRO A 102 -28.53 -19.70 -21.01
CA PRO A 102 -27.17 -19.74 -20.47
C PRO A 102 -26.32 -20.93 -20.95
N THR A 103 -25.02 -20.72 -21.19
CA THR A 103 -23.88 -21.60 -20.80
C THR A 103 -22.55 -21.04 -21.34
N ALA A 104 -21.44 -21.67 -20.92
CA ALA A 104 -20.05 -21.45 -21.37
C ALA A 104 -19.38 -20.12 -20.95
N SER A 105 -18.42 -20.24 -20.03
CA SER A 105 -17.37 -19.26 -19.77
C SER A 105 -16.47 -19.10 -21.01
N PHE A 106 -16.08 -17.86 -21.38
CA PHE A 106 -14.96 -17.65 -22.29
C PHE A 106 -14.01 -16.50 -21.93
N ASP A 107 -12.78 -16.68 -22.41
CA ASP A 107 -11.53 -16.03 -22.00
C ASP A 107 -11.38 -14.57 -22.48
N PHE A 108 -10.49 -13.80 -21.84
CA PHE A 108 -10.35 -12.34 -22.06
C PHE A 108 -8.96 -11.97 -22.62
N THR A 109 -8.63 -12.36 -23.86
CA THR A 109 -7.41 -11.89 -24.54
C THR A 109 -7.55 -11.65 -26.05
N ARG A 110 -7.03 -10.49 -26.52
CA ARG A 110 -6.98 -9.97 -27.93
C ARG A 110 -8.36 -9.61 -28.52
N SER A 111 -8.51 -8.58 -29.37
CA SER A 111 -7.61 -7.52 -29.91
C SER A 111 -8.48 -6.34 -30.43
N GLY A 112 -7.99 -5.13 -30.70
CA GLY A 112 -6.61 -4.61 -30.66
C GLY A 112 -6.53 -3.11 -31.05
N THR A 113 -5.30 -2.62 -31.15
CA THR A 113 -4.81 -1.28 -31.58
C THR A 113 -5.75 -0.35 -32.38
N LEU A 114 -5.81 0.92 -31.95
CA LEU A 114 -6.23 2.08 -32.74
C LEU A 114 -5.04 2.64 -33.56
N ASP A 115 -5.29 3.08 -34.79
CA ASP A 115 -4.34 3.87 -35.59
C ASP A 115 -4.39 5.36 -35.22
N VAL A 116 -3.28 6.07 -35.43
CA VAL A 116 -3.15 7.51 -35.19
C VAL A 116 -2.91 8.23 -36.51
N VAL A 117 -3.78 9.19 -36.83
CA VAL A 117 -3.67 10.05 -38.02
C VAL A 117 -2.51 11.05 -37.86
N ARG A 118 -1.94 11.46 -39.00
CA ARG A 118 -0.62 12.07 -39.13
C ARG A 118 -0.72 13.47 -39.69
N GLU A 119 -0.19 14.46 -38.97
CA GLU A 119 -0.03 15.83 -39.46
C GLU A 119 1.47 16.18 -39.64
N SER A 120 1.81 17.27 -40.32
CA SER A 120 3.18 17.51 -40.81
C SER A 120 3.59 18.99 -40.82
N ALA A 121 4.76 19.27 -40.25
CA ALA A 121 5.48 20.54 -40.36
C ALA A 121 7.01 20.29 -40.46
N PRO A 122 7.83 21.22 -40.99
CA PRO A 122 9.07 20.84 -41.66
C PRO A 122 10.40 21.16 -40.94
N ASN A 123 11.46 20.52 -41.44
CA ASN A 123 12.90 20.82 -41.29
C ASN A 123 13.58 20.57 -39.92
N GLY A 124 14.48 19.57 -39.90
CA GLY A 124 15.44 19.30 -38.82
C GLY A 124 16.19 17.98 -39.05
N HIS A 125 17.49 18.01 -39.34
CA HIS A 125 18.28 16.79 -39.62
C HIS A 125 18.65 15.99 -38.36
N VAL A 126 18.75 14.66 -38.50
CA VAL A 126 19.88 13.81 -38.05
C VAL A 126 19.76 12.42 -38.74
N LYS A 127 20.89 11.75 -39.03
CA LYS A 127 20.97 10.34 -39.53
C LYS A 127 21.70 9.44 -38.48
N PRO A 128 21.88 8.12 -38.68
CA PRO A 128 20.91 7.11 -38.27
C PRO A 128 21.52 6.02 -37.34
N ARG A 129 20.69 5.14 -36.75
CA ARG A 129 21.18 3.86 -36.19
C ARG A 129 20.21 2.72 -36.47
N ARG A 130 20.75 1.56 -36.87
CA ARG A 130 19.98 0.42 -37.41
C ARG A 130 19.22 -0.34 -36.30
N ARG A 131 17.96 -0.72 -36.60
CA ARG A 131 17.26 -1.87 -35.98
C ARG A 131 17.62 -3.15 -36.74
N SER A 132 17.53 -4.30 -36.06
CA SER A 132 17.51 -5.62 -36.68
C SER A 132 16.51 -6.54 -35.98
N THR A 133 15.41 -6.82 -36.68
CA THR A 133 14.59 -8.06 -36.65
C THR A 133 14.35 -8.79 -35.32
N MET A 134 13.09 -8.80 -34.87
CA MET A 134 12.54 -9.91 -34.08
C MET A 134 12.33 -11.16 -34.95
N THR A 135 12.31 -12.34 -34.32
CA THR A 135 11.81 -13.60 -34.90
C THR A 135 10.78 -14.27 -33.99
N THR A 136 9.96 -15.14 -34.58
CA THR A 136 8.68 -15.65 -34.05
C THR A 136 8.85 -16.77 -33.00
N PRO A 137 7.97 -16.89 -32.00
CA PRO A 137 7.97 -18.02 -31.06
C PRO A 137 7.34 -19.28 -31.68
N HIS A 138 7.94 -20.44 -31.42
CA HIS A 138 7.38 -21.75 -31.77
C HIS A 138 6.59 -22.37 -30.60
N ILE A 139 5.46 -23.00 -30.94
CA ILE A 139 4.65 -23.83 -30.03
C ILE A 139 5.18 -25.27 -30.07
N HIS A 140 5.32 -25.93 -28.92
CA HIS A 140 5.39 -27.41 -28.86
C HIS A 140 4.61 -28.01 -27.68
N GLN A 141 4.14 -29.25 -27.90
CA GLN A 141 3.09 -29.89 -27.13
C GLN A 141 3.55 -30.49 -25.79
N ARG A 142 2.57 -30.81 -24.92
CA ARG A 142 2.71 -31.79 -23.84
C ARG A 142 3.30 -33.11 -24.38
N GLN A 143 4.28 -33.67 -23.67
CA GLN A 143 4.59 -35.11 -23.72
C GLN A 143 4.39 -35.78 -22.35
N ARG A 144 4.06 -37.07 -22.36
CA ARG A 144 3.78 -37.87 -21.16
C ARG A 144 5.06 -38.15 -20.35
N ARG A 145 4.91 -38.34 -19.03
CA ARG A 145 5.97 -38.83 -18.14
C ARG A 145 6.54 -40.17 -18.67
N SER A 146 7.85 -40.35 -18.57
CA SER A 146 8.53 -41.62 -18.85
C SER A 146 9.50 -41.97 -17.74
N PHE A 147 9.49 -43.25 -17.36
CA PHE A 147 10.36 -43.91 -16.36
C PHE A 147 11.86 -43.61 -16.56
N ARG A 148 12.28 -43.33 -17.80
CA ARG A 148 13.67 -43.00 -18.16
C ARG A 148 14.28 -41.85 -17.36
N ARG A 149 13.52 -40.82 -16.95
CA ARG A 149 14.13 -39.57 -16.44
C ARG A 149 14.70 -39.64 -15.01
N TYR A 150 14.41 -40.68 -14.23
CA TYR A 150 14.99 -40.88 -12.90
C TYR A 150 16.13 -41.92 -12.91
N PHE A 151 15.95 -43.02 -13.66
CA PHE A 151 16.98 -44.04 -13.80
C PHE A 151 18.21 -43.57 -14.59
N LEU A 152 18.05 -42.73 -15.62
CA LEU A 152 19.20 -42.32 -16.45
C LEU A 152 20.27 -41.50 -15.72
N PRO A 153 19.96 -40.48 -14.88
CA PRO A 153 21.00 -39.78 -14.11
C PRO A 153 21.60 -40.65 -12.99
N LEU A 154 20.82 -41.52 -12.34
CA LEU A 154 21.33 -42.43 -11.30
C LEU A 154 22.27 -43.48 -11.89
N ALA A 155 21.86 -44.14 -12.98
CA ALA A 155 22.72 -45.04 -13.74
C ALA A 155 23.92 -44.31 -14.33
N GLY A 156 23.76 -43.06 -14.79
CA GLY A 156 24.87 -42.22 -15.25
C GLY A 156 25.93 -41.96 -14.17
N ARG A 157 25.52 -41.60 -12.95
CA ARG A 157 26.42 -41.43 -11.79
C ARG A 157 27.12 -42.74 -11.43
N LEU A 158 26.39 -43.84 -11.36
CA LEU A 158 26.96 -45.16 -11.02
C LEU A 158 27.94 -45.66 -12.10
N VAL A 159 27.60 -45.52 -13.38
CA VAL A 159 28.48 -45.85 -14.51
C VAL A 159 29.69 -44.94 -14.56
N MET A 160 29.55 -43.64 -14.25
CA MET A 160 30.67 -42.70 -14.19
C MET A 160 31.63 -43.02 -13.03
N MET A 161 31.11 -43.32 -11.83
CA MET A 161 31.95 -43.73 -10.69
C MET A 161 32.63 -45.09 -10.95
N PHE A 162 31.91 -46.06 -11.53
CA PHE A 162 32.49 -47.34 -11.93
C PHE A 162 33.55 -47.17 -13.03
N ALA A 163 33.31 -46.31 -14.02
CA ALA A 163 34.27 -46.02 -15.08
C ALA A 163 35.52 -45.29 -14.55
N LEU A 164 35.37 -44.36 -13.60
CA LEU A 164 36.50 -43.73 -12.90
C LEU A 164 37.28 -44.76 -12.06
N GLY A 165 36.60 -45.67 -11.37
CA GLY A 165 37.24 -46.78 -10.66
C GLY A 165 38.00 -47.72 -11.60
N VAL A 166 37.41 -48.10 -12.74
CA VAL A 166 38.08 -48.90 -13.80
C VAL A 166 39.26 -48.15 -14.40
N LEU A 167 39.13 -46.85 -14.67
CA LEU A 167 40.21 -46.01 -15.21
C LEU A 167 41.37 -45.89 -14.21
N TYR A 168 41.06 -45.76 -12.91
CA TYR A 168 42.05 -45.79 -11.83
C TYR A 168 42.69 -47.17 -11.71
N GLY A 169 41.93 -48.26 -11.81
CA GLY A 169 42.44 -49.63 -11.86
C GLY A 169 43.38 -49.88 -13.05
N LEU A 170 43.06 -49.33 -14.23
CA LEU A 170 43.92 -49.34 -15.41
C LEU A 170 45.19 -48.50 -15.21
N LEU A 171 45.08 -47.32 -14.60
CA LEU A 171 46.21 -46.46 -14.26
C LEU A 171 47.17 -47.15 -13.28
N ILE A 172 46.63 -47.74 -12.21
CA ILE A 172 47.39 -48.52 -11.22
C ILE A 172 48.00 -49.77 -11.85
N SER A 173 47.28 -50.47 -12.73
CA SER A 173 47.80 -51.63 -13.48
C SER A 173 48.98 -51.23 -14.37
N HIS A 174 48.84 -50.16 -15.17
CA HIS A 174 49.89 -49.61 -16.02
C HIS A 174 51.12 -49.14 -15.23
N LEU A 175 50.92 -48.46 -14.10
CA LEU A 175 51.99 -48.01 -13.20
C LEU A 175 52.66 -49.15 -12.44
N HIS A 176 51.99 -50.30 -12.24
CA HIS A 176 52.61 -51.50 -11.70
C HIS A 176 53.40 -52.29 -12.75
N ASP A 177 52.89 -52.41 -13.98
CA ASP A 177 53.55 -53.13 -15.07
C ASP A 177 54.79 -52.38 -15.59
N THR A 178 54.84 -51.05 -15.42
CA THR A 178 56.03 -50.21 -15.65
C THR A 178 57.00 -50.15 -14.46
N GLN A 179 56.79 -50.95 -13.41
CA GLN A 179 57.58 -51.02 -12.16
C GLN A 179 57.60 -49.72 -11.33
N ASP A 180 56.64 -48.84 -11.57
CA ASP A 180 56.64 -47.42 -11.20
C ASP A 180 55.93 -47.13 -9.86
N ILE A 181 55.52 -48.20 -9.16
CA ILE A 181 54.89 -48.23 -7.82
C ILE A 181 55.52 -49.30 -6.90
N ALA A 182 56.00 -50.43 -7.42
CA ALA A 182 56.56 -51.52 -6.61
C ALA A 182 57.76 -52.20 -7.29
N PRO A 183 58.92 -52.36 -6.61
CA PRO A 183 60.14 -52.91 -7.21
C PRO A 183 60.16 -54.44 -7.35
N VAL A 184 59.16 -55.15 -6.80
CA VAL A 184 59.06 -56.63 -6.85
C VAL A 184 57.86 -57.06 -7.67
N LYS A 185 58.06 -58.04 -8.55
CA LYS A 185 57.00 -58.63 -9.38
C LYS A 185 56.20 -59.64 -8.56
N LEU A 186 54.97 -59.27 -8.20
CA LEU A 186 53.98 -60.20 -7.61
C LEU A 186 53.39 -61.07 -8.73
N GLU A 187 53.82 -62.32 -8.82
CA GLU A 187 53.29 -63.28 -9.79
C GLU A 187 51.98 -63.92 -9.31
N GLY A 188 51.11 -64.31 -10.25
CA GLY A 188 49.83 -64.99 -9.97
C GLY A 188 48.57 -64.13 -10.00
N ILE A 189 48.68 -62.81 -10.20
CA ILE A 189 47.52 -61.91 -10.39
C ILE A 189 47.51 -61.37 -11.82
N ASP A 190 46.47 -61.71 -12.59
CA ASP A 190 46.18 -61.07 -13.87
C ASP A 190 45.57 -59.67 -13.63
N ARG A 191 46.38 -58.63 -13.86
CA ARG A 191 46.02 -57.21 -13.64
C ARG A 191 45.39 -56.54 -14.86
N GLN A 192 45.34 -57.20 -16.01
CA GLN A 192 44.65 -56.70 -17.21
C GLN A 192 43.34 -57.48 -17.46
N GLY A 193 43.19 -58.64 -16.83
CA GLY A 193 41.94 -59.37 -16.73
C GLY A 193 40.81 -58.56 -16.10
N TRP A 194 39.64 -58.63 -16.73
CA TRP A 194 38.43 -57.88 -16.36
C TRP A 194 38.00 -58.01 -14.88
N ARG A 195 38.36 -59.12 -14.20
CA ARG A 195 38.07 -59.33 -12.77
C ARG A 195 38.85 -58.41 -11.83
N TYR A 196 40.06 -57.98 -12.22
CA TYR A 196 40.85 -57.02 -11.45
C TYR A 196 40.33 -55.58 -11.66
N LEU A 197 39.96 -55.24 -12.89
CA LEU A 197 39.45 -53.90 -13.21
C LEU A 197 38.04 -53.65 -12.68
N SER A 198 37.17 -54.67 -12.67
CA SER A 198 35.79 -54.51 -12.17
C SER A 198 35.70 -54.33 -10.65
N SER A 199 36.65 -54.88 -9.87
CA SER A 199 36.68 -54.68 -8.41
C SER A 199 37.06 -53.25 -8.05
N TRP A 200 38.01 -52.62 -8.78
CA TRP A 200 38.28 -51.19 -8.67
C TRP A 200 37.07 -50.33 -9.05
N GLY A 201 36.33 -50.70 -10.10
CA GLY A 201 35.06 -50.07 -10.46
C GLY A 201 34.03 -50.12 -9.33
N MET A 202 33.85 -51.28 -8.69
CA MET A 202 32.95 -51.44 -7.53
C MET A 202 33.41 -50.64 -6.30
N ALA A 203 34.71 -50.59 -6.03
CA ALA A 203 35.26 -49.81 -4.91
C ALA A 203 35.01 -48.30 -5.07
N GLY A 204 35.14 -47.77 -6.29
CA GLY A 204 34.83 -46.36 -6.59
C GLY A 204 33.35 -46.00 -6.36
N VAL A 205 32.42 -46.93 -6.63
CA VAL A 205 30.99 -46.74 -6.34
C VAL A 205 30.72 -46.76 -4.83
N LEU A 206 31.33 -47.67 -4.07
CA LEU A 206 31.10 -47.79 -2.62
C LEU A 206 31.63 -46.60 -1.83
N LEU A 207 32.82 -46.10 -2.16
CA LEU A 207 33.42 -44.93 -1.49
C LEU A 207 32.62 -43.64 -1.76
N GLY A 208 32.05 -43.48 -2.97
CA GLY A 208 31.28 -42.31 -3.37
C GLY A 208 29.96 -42.09 -2.62
N GLU A 209 29.44 -43.12 -1.94
CA GLU A 209 28.21 -43.04 -1.15
C GLU A 209 28.46 -43.04 0.37
N ALA A 210 29.66 -43.39 0.84
CA ALA A 210 29.98 -43.51 2.27
C ALA A 210 30.44 -42.19 2.94
N LEU A 211 31.11 -41.32 2.18
CA LEU A 211 31.73 -40.08 2.69
C LEU A 211 30.78 -39.14 3.48
N PRO A 212 29.54 -38.85 3.06
CA PRO A 212 28.67 -37.87 3.73
C PRO A 212 28.25 -38.22 5.17
N TRP A 213 28.54 -39.44 5.63
CA TRP A 213 28.26 -39.88 7.00
C TRP A 213 29.38 -39.50 7.98
N LEU A 214 30.59 -39.21 7.49
CA LEU A 214 31.79 -39.01 8.31
C LEU A 214 31.97 -37.55 8.77
N ASP A 215 31.60 -36.59 7.91
CA ASP A 215 31.81 -35.15 8.12
C ASP A 215 31.05 -34.57 9.34
N LYS A 216 30.10 -35.33 9.90
CA LYS A 216 29.18 -34.89 10.95
C LYS A 216 29.80 -34.80 12.36
N LEU A 217 31.09 -35.11 12.51
CA LEU A 217 31.75 -35.38 13.80
C LEU A 217 32.62 -34.24 14.36
N TRP A 218 33.26 -33.39 13.54
CA TRP A 218 34.37 -32.53 13.99
C TRP A 218 34.28 -31.08 13.48
N ALA A 219 33.98 -30.09 14.36
CA ALA A 219 33.82 -28.68 13.97
C ALA A 219 34.07 -27.64 15.10
N PRO A 220 35.15 -26.84 15.02
CA PRO A 220 35.37 -25.59 15.78
C PRO A 220 35.69 -24.35 14.89
N GLU A 221 35.64 -23.13 15.44
CA GLU A 221 35.53 -21.83 14.73
C GLU A 221 36.64 -20.77 15.06
N GLU A 222 36.48 -19.54 14.53
CA GLU A 222 37.18 -18.25 14.78
C GLU A 222 38.58 -18.03 14.11
N ASP A 223 39.11 -16.83 13.81
CA ASP A 223 38.60 -15.44 13.51
C ASP A 223 39.75 -14.59 12.82
N GLU A 224 39.46 -13.44 12.17
CA GLU A 224 40.37 -12.33 11.65
C GLU A 224 41.26 -12.60 10.38
N ALA A 225 41.84 -11.69 9.57
CA ALA A 225 41.52 -10.40 8.87
C ALA A 225 42.68 -10.12 7.80
N VAL A 226 43.02 -9.02 7.08
CA VAL A 226 42.71 -7.56 6.90
C VAL A 226 43.14 -7.05 5.46
N ALA A 227 42.40 -6.12 4.82
CA ALA A 227 42.73 -5.09 3.78
C ALA A 227 43.39 -5.39 2.38
N GLU A 228 42.67 -5.10 1.25
CA GLU A 228 42.97 -4.06 0.19
C GLU A 228 43.64 -4.55 -1.14
N PRO A 229 43.51 -3.87 -2.31
CA PRO A 229 42.34 -3.23 -2.97
C PRO A 229 42.05 -3.78 -4.40
N GLU A 230 41.15 -3.15 -5.17
CA GLU A 230 40.58 -3.70 -6.43
C GLU A 230 41.08 -3.08 -7.75
N GLU A 231 41.38 -3.91 -8.77
CA GLU A 231 41.23 -3.48 -10.19
C GLU A 231 40.95 -4.60 -11.24
N ARG A 232 40.77 -5.88 -10.85
CA ARG A 232 40.54 -7.01 -11.81
C ARG A 232 39.14 -7.64 -11.81
N ARG A 233 38.11 -6.87 -11.43
CA ARG A 233 36.70 -7.30 -11.57
C ARG A 233 36.23 -7.33 -13.04
N LYS A 234 36.41 -8.47 -13.72
CA LYS A 234 35.55 -8.88 -14.87
C LYS A 234 35.65 -10.33 -15.37
N SER A 235 36.68 -11.10 -15.02
CA SER A 235 36.90 -12.46 -15.57
C SER A 235 36.75 -13.62 -14.56
N ILE A 236 36.35 -13.35 -13.31
CA ILE A 236 36.19 -14.35 -12.25
C ILE A 236 34.75 -14.32 -11.76
N ARG A 237 33.97 -15.35 -12.13
CA ARG A 237 32.56 -15.53 -11.70
C ARG A 237 32.20 -17.01 -11.54
N GLY A 238 33.12 -17.77 -10.95
CA GLY A 238 33.08 -19.23 -10.83
C GLY A 238 34.45 -19.91 -10.65
N SER A 239 35.50 -19.15 -10.32
CA SER A 239 36.86 -19.63 -10.10
C SER A 239 37.51 -19.03 -8.85
N GLY A 240 36.72 -18.82 -7.79
CA GLY A 240 37.22 -18.64 -6.43
C GLY A 240 37.36 -20.02 -5.80
N ASP A 241 36.23 -20.58 -5.37
CA ASP A 241 36.07 -21.94 -4.84
C ASP A 241 36.75 -23.01 -5.71
N TRP A 242 36.62 -22.91 -7.05
CA TRP A 242 37.27 -23.85 -7.98
C TRP A 242 38.76 -23.58 -8.17
N LEU A 243 39.29 -22.37 -7.89
CA LEU A 243 40.74 -22.20 -7.75
C LEU A 243 41.25 -22.87 -6.48
N ASP A 244 40.52 -22.78 -5.38
CA ASP A 244 40.96 -23.33 -4.09
C ASP A 244 40.82 -24.86 -4.04
N VAL A 245 39.81 -25.44 -4.68
CA VAL A 245 39.74 -26.88 -4.94
C VAL A 245 40.80 -27.32 -5.98
N VAL A 246 41.11 -26.54 -7.02
CA VAL A 246 42.27 -26.81 -7.91
C VAL A 246 43.61 -26.73 -7.15
N ARG A 247 43.76 -25.79 -6.21
CA ARG A 247 44.96 -25.63 -5.38
C ARG A 247 45.12 -26.79 -4.41
N ALA A 248 44.04 -27.22 -3.75
CA ALA A 248 44.05 -28.41 -2.90
C ALA A 248 44.44 -29.66 -3.70
N ILE A 249 43.80 -29.92 -4.84
CA ILE A 249 44.14 -31.05 -5.73
C ILE A 249 45.57 -30.92 -6.27
N GLY A 250 45.98 -29.73 -6.68
CA GLY A 250 47.32 -29.46 -7.24
C GLY A 250 48.43 -29.62 -6.21
N ALA A 251 48.22 -29.19 -4.97
CA ALA A 251 49.15 -29.43 -3.86
C ALA A 251 49.18 -30.93 -3.50
N PHE A 252 48.04 -31.62 -3.50
CA PHE A 252 47.97 -33.05 -3.22
C PHE A 252 48.74 -33.88 -4.28
N VAL A 253 48.56 -33.55 -5.57
CA VAL A 253 49.33 -34.13 -6.69
C VAL A 253 50.80 -33.73 -6.61
N GLY A 254 51.12 -32.49 -6.24
CA GLY A 254 52.48 -32.00 -6.06
C GLY A 254 53.24 -32.73 -4.94
N VAL A 255 52.58 -32.99 -3.80
CA VAL A 255 53.10 -33.80 -2.71
C VAL A 255 53.32 -35.24 -3.16
N ALA A 256 52.32 -35.88 -3.80
CA ALA A 256 52.48 -37.22 -4.35
C ALA A 256 53.64 -37.34 -5.37
N PHE A 257 53.84 -36.32 -6.20
CA PHE A 257 54.95 -36.25 -7.15
C PHE A 257 56.30 -36.04 -6.47
N ALA A 258 56.39 -35.17 -5.46
CA ALA A 258 57.61 -34.96 -4.68
C ALA A 258 58.03 -36.21 -3.90
N ILE A 259 57.07 -36.93 -3.31
CA ILE A 259 57.29 -38.23 -2.67
C ILE A 259 57.85 -39.23 -3.68
N ARG A 260 57.31 -39.29 -4.90
CA ARG A 260 57.75 -40.26 -5.93
C ARG A 260 59.11 -39.92 -6.56
N LYS A 261 59.51 -38.65 -6.64
CA LYS A 261 60.72 -38.23 -7.40
C LYS A 261 61.99 -38.01 -6.57
N LEU A 262 61.93 -38.22 -5.25
CA LEU A 262 63.08 -38.13 -4.35
C LEU A 262 63.45 -39.52 -3.82
N SER A 263 64.74 -39.83 -3.75
CA SER A 263 65.25 -41.12 -3.29
C SER A 263 65.34 -41.18 -1.76
N TRP A 264 64.21 -41.41 -1.09
CA TRP A 264 64.13 -41.55 0.36
C TRP A 264 64.90 -42.79 0.84
N GLN A 265 65.67 -42.64 1.93
CA GLN A 265 66.47 -43.70 2.53
C GLN A 265 65.64 -44.60 3.47
N SER A 266 64.50 -44.12 3.98
CA SER A 266 63.57 -44.92 4.79
C SER A 266 62.14 -44.34 4.79
N THR A 267 61.16 -45.19 5.10
CA THR A 267 59.77 -44.80 5.38
C THR A 267 59.67 -43.83 6.57
N MET A 268 60.57 -43.91 7.54
CA MET A 268 60.62 -42.95 8.66
C MET A 268 61.10 -41.56 8.20
N GLN A 269 62.08 -41.47 7.29
CA GLN A 269 62.51 -40.21 6.70
C GLN A 269 61.36 -39.53 5.93
N LEU A 270 60.59 -40.32 5.18
CA LEU A 270 59.41 -39.84 4.45
C LEU A 270 58.35 -39.28 5.41
N SER A 271 57.97 -40.04 6.45
CA SER A 271 57.00 -39.59 7.46
C SER A 271 57.46 -38.34 8.23
N LEU A 272 58.74 -38.27 8.63
CA LEU A 272 59.32 -37.12 9.31
C LEU A 272 59.34 -35.87 8.42
N THR A 273 59.70 -36.03 7.13
CA THR A 273 59.72 -34.91 6.18
C THR A 273 58.32 -34.39 5.90
N LEU A 274 57.33 -35.28 5.80
CA LEU A 274 55.91 -34.89 5.67
C LEU A 274 55.39 -34.18 6.92
N ALA A 275 55.72 -34.67 8.12
CA ALA A 275 55.35 -34.00 9.37
C ALA A 275 55.95 -32.58 9.48
N LEU A 276 57.21 -32.40 9.09
CA LEU A 276 57.86 -31.08 9.09
C LEU A 276 57.38 -30.15 7.98
N ALA A 277 56.96 -30.69 6.82
CA ALA A 277 56.38 -29.90 5.73
C ALA A 277 54.90 -29.54 5.93
N ASN A 278 54.18 -30.29 6.78
CA ASN A 278 52.72 -30.17 6.95
C ASN A 278 52.27 -28.74 7.33
N PRO A 279 52.90 -28.04 8.30
CA PRO A 279 52.51 -26.68 8.66
C PRO A 279 52.74 -25.66 7.53
N ALA A 280 53.79 -25.85 6.72
CA ALA A 280 54.08 -24.99 5.57
C ALA A 280 53.08 -25.22 4.42
N LEU A 281 52.68 -26.47 4.18
CA LEU A 281 51.60 -26.82 3.24
C LEU A 281 50.26 -26.25 3.69
N TRP A 282 49.93 -26.32 4.99
CA TRP A 282 48.74 -25.70 5.57
C TRP A 282 48.73 -24.18 5.41
N TYR A 283 49.85 -23.51 5.70
CA TYR A 283 50.00 -22.07 5.52
C TYR A 283 49.87 -21.63 4.04
N LEU A 284 50.24 -22.49 3.10
CA LEU A 284 50.08 -22.25 1.66
C LEU A 284 48.66 -22.52 1.13
N LEU A 285 47.85 -23.33 1.83
CA LEU A 285 46.53 -23.77 1.37
C LEU A 285 45.35 -23.06 2.04
N ASP A 286 45.33 -22.97 3.37
CA ASP A 286 44.17 -22.50 4.14
C ASP A 286 44.44 -21.17 4.89
N ARG A 287 45.70 -20.88 5.20
CA ARG A 287 46.18 -19.66 5.90
C ARG A 287 45.59 -19.39 7.30
N SER A 288 44.67 -20.19 7.83
CA SER A 288 44.12 -19.97 9.18
C SER A 288 45.16 -20.21 10.29
N ALA A 289 45.21 -19.30 11.26
CA ALA A 289 46.11 -19.43 12.41
C ALA A 289 45.80 -20.67 13.30
N PRO A 290 44.52 -21.03 13.59
CA PRO A 290 44.21 -22.24 14.33
C PRO A 290 44.62 -23.52 13.60
N GLY A 291 44.42 -23.59 12.27
CA GLY A 291 44.83 -24.73 11.44
C GLY A 291 46.36 -24.92 11.43
N PHE A 292 47.11 -23.83 11.28
CA PHE A 292 48.58 -23.86 11.39
C PHE A 292 49.04 -24.35 12.77
N LEU A 293 48.47 -23.82 13.86
CA LEU A 293 48.85 -24.19 15.23
C LEU A 293 48.55 -25.68 15.51
N LEU A 294 47.35 -26.16 15.16
CA LEU A 294 46.96 -27.55 15.36
C LEU A 294 47.79 -28.53 14.53
N SER A 295 48.05 -28.19 13.26
CA SER A 295 48.91 -29.01 12.37
C SER A 295 50.32 -29.16 12.95
N THR A 296 50.88 -28.08 13.52
CA THR A 296 52.20 -28.05 14.18
C THR A 296 52.22 -28.93 15.44
N VAL A 297 51.22 -28.81 16.32
CA VAL A 297 51.11 -29.64 17.54
C VAL A 297 50.99 -31.13 17.22
N VAL A 298 50.14 -31.50 16.26
CA VAL A 298 49.97 -32.91 15.85
C VAL A 298 51.25 -33.47 15.22
N SER A 299 51.88 -32.72 14.31
CA SER A 299 53.08 -33.19 13.60
C SER A 299 54.31 -33.29 14.51
N ILE A 300 54.54 -32.34 15.42
CA ILE A 300 55.65 -32.40 16.38
C ILE A 300 55.36 -33.43 17.49
N GLY A 301 54.14 -33.44 18.04
CA GLY A 301 53.75 -34.35 19.13
C GLY A 301 53.79 -35.83 18.71
N GLY A 302 53.19 -36.17 17.56
CA GLY A 302 53.21 -37.54 17.03
C GLY A 302 54.63 -38.03 16.72
N THR A 303 55.48 -37.15 16.16
CA THR A 303 56.89 -37.44 15.90
C THR A 303 57.67 -37.67 17.20
N GLY A 304 57.45 -36.83 18.22
CA GLY A 304 58.10 -36.95 19.53
C GLY A 304 57.74 -38.26 20.25
N VAL A 305 56.48 -38.69 20.19
CA VAL A 305 56.04 -39.98 20.74
C VAL A 305 56.68 -41.16 19.99
N LEU A 306 56.72 -41.12 18.66
CA LEU A 306 57.37 -42.18 17.86
C LEU A 306 58.87 -42.32 18.16
N LEU A 307 59.59 -41.20 18.34
CA LEU A 307 61.01 -41.21 18.69
C LEU A 307 61.26 -41.62 20.16
N GLY A 308 60.36 -41.25 21.07
CA GLY A 308 60.45 -41.60 22.49
C GLY A 308 60.21 -43.08 22.80
N VAL A 309 59.47 -43.79 21.95
CA VAL A 309 59.16 -45.22 22.15
C VAL A 309 60.33 -46.14 21.73
N ASN A 310 61.07 -45.82 20.67
CA ASN A 310 62.32 -46.54 20.34
C ASN A 310 63.29 -45.70 19.47
N PRO A 311 64.44 -45.25 20.01
CA PRO A 311 65.46 -44.52 19.24
C PRO A 311 66.10 -45.30 18.09
N ALA A 312 66.05 -46.65 18.11
CA ALA A 312 66.71 -47.51 17.11
C ALA A 312 66.03 -47.53 15.72
N TRP A 313 64.96 -46.76 15.52
CA TRP A 313 64.29 -46.65 14.21
C TRP A 313 64.99 -45.70 13.22
N VAL A 314 66.03 -44.99 13.64
CA VAL A 314 66.89 -44.16 12.77
C VAL A 314 68.17 -44.93 12.40
N PRO A 315 68.34 -45.38 11.15
CA PRO A 315 69.56 -46.07 10.72
C PRO A 315 70.73 -45.08 10.50
N PRO A 316 71.98 -45.44 10.85
CA PRO A 316 73.16 -44.66 10.53
C PRO A 316 73.54 -44.76 9.04
N PRO A 317 74.25 -43.77 8.46
CA PRO A 317 74.58 -43.74 7.04
C PRO A 317 75.67 -44.76 6.66
N GLY A 318 75.49 -45.43 5.51
CA GLY A 318 76.45 -46.40 4.94
C GLY A 318 76.86 -46.05 3.50
N HIS A 319 78.08 -46.42 3.11
CA HIS A 319 78.65 -46.11 1.78
C HIS A 319 78.21 -47.11 0.69
N GLY A 320 78.37 -46.73 -0.58
CA GLY A 320 77.88 -47.47 -1.76
C GLY A 320 78.93 -48.25 -2.58
N GLN A 321 78.63 -48.46 -3.87
CA GLN A 321 79.16 -49.48 -4.81
C GLN A 321 78.57 -50.90 -4.59
N GLY A 322 78.40 -51.77 -5.60
CA GLY A 322 78.45 -51.55 -7.05
C GLY A 322 78.45 -52.86 -7.90
N HIS A 323 77.48 -52.99 -8.84
CA HIS A 323 77.43 -53.88 -10.03
C HIS A 323 77.58 -55.43 -9.96
N ASN A 324 76.75 -56.11 -10.78
CA ASN A 324 76.86 -57.50 -11.31
C ASN A 324 76.73 -58.72 -10.35
N GLY A 325 76.26 -59.88 -10.87
CA GLY A 325 76.65 -61.18 -10.25
C GLY A 325 75.75 -62.44 -10.22
N ARG A 326 74.77 -62.64 -11.11
CA ARG A 326 74.14 -63.94 -11.52
C ARG A 326 74.35 -65.28 -10.71
N VAL A 327 73.23 -66.03 -10.57
CA VAL A 327 73.03 -67.50 -10.82
C VAL A 327 72.93 -68.54 -9.67
N SER A 328 71.89 -69.40 -9.81
CA SER A 328 71.64 -70.75 -9.24
C SER A 328 71.30 -70.94 -7.74
N ALA A 329 70.56 -71.99 -7.31
CA ALA A 329 69.55 -72.86 -7.95
C ALA A 329 68.97 -73.88 -6.91
N SER A 330 67.80 -74.51 -7.22
CA SER A 330 67.37 -75.87 -6.75
C SER A 330 66.97 -76.04 -5.26
N ARG A 331 66.02 -76.90 -4.82
CA ARG A 331 64.85 -77.61 -5.42
C ARG A 331 63.97 -78.21 -4.28
N GLY A 332 62.64 -78.07 -4.35
CA GLY A 332 61.64 -79.08 -3.90
C GLY A 332 61.56 -79.46 -2.39
N ASN A 333 60.69 -80.39 -1.96
CA ASN A 333 59.46 -80.91 -2.60
C ASN A 333 58.51 -81.64 -1.59
N GLY A 334 57.22 -81.28 -1.55
CA GLY A 334 56.11 -82.06 -0.91
C GLY A 334 56.13 -82.24 0.63
N THR A 335 55.12 -82.82 1.30
CA THR A 335 53.71 -83.13 0.92
C THR A 335 52.89 -83.59 2.15
N ALA A 336 51.56 -83.33 2.17
CA ALA A 336 50.53 -83.97 3.04
C ALA A 336 50.58 -83.69 4.58
N ALA A 337 49.48 -83.72 5.37
CA ALA A 337 48.03 -83.74 5.08
C ALA A 337 47.16 -83.36 6.32
N ILE A 338 45.99 -82.72 6.06
CA ILE A 338 44.63 -82.89 6.67
C ILE A 338 44.57 -83.30 8.17
N VAL A 339 43.96 -82.54 9.11
CA VAL A 339 42.51 -82.33 9.39
C VAL A 339 42.30 -81.10 10.32
N GLY A 340 41.17 -80.38 10.21
CA GLY A 340 40.68 -79.35 11.18
C GLY A 340 39.29 -79.73 11.76
N PRO A 341 38.40 -78.80 12.19
CA PRO A 341 38.52 -77.34 12.35
C PRO A 341 37.98 -76.81 13.72
N SER A 342 38.22 -75.54 14.06
CA SER A 342 37.34 -74.62 14.84
C SER A 342 38.08 -73.30 15.18
N GLY A 343 37.44 -72.38 15.91
CA GLY A 343 37.86 -70.97 16.03
C GLY A 343 38.90 -70.61 17.11
N GLU A 344 39.07 -69.31 17.31
CA GLU A 344 39.84 -68.64 18.38
C GLU A 344 41.38 -68.81 18.38
N ALA A 345 42.06 -68.22 17.38
CA ALA A 345 43.47 -67.83 17.49
C ALA A 345 43.88 -66.65 16.57
N LEU A 346 42.97 -65.74 16.18
CA LEU A 346 43.28 -64.60 15.30
C LEU A 346 43.83 -63.39 16.08
N VAL A 347 44.89 -63.59 16.88
CA VAL A 347 45.52 -62.56 17.70
C VAL A 347 47.04 -62.66 17.55
N LEU A 348 47.71 -61.51 17.38
CA LEU A 348 49.17 -61.33 17.19
C LEU A 348 49.73 -61.99 15.90
N GLY A 349 49.86 -61.20 14.81
CA GLY A 349 50.52 -61.71 13.59
C GLY A 349 50.79 -60.74 12.43
N LEU A 350 50.17 -59.54 12.36
CA LEU A 350 50.32 -58.63 11.21
C LEU A 350 50.46 -57.15 11.61
N PHE A 351 51.68 -56.73 11.96
CA PHE A 351 52.10 -55.32 11.93
C PHE A 351 53.54 -55.21 11.41
N GLY A 352 53.70 -55.00 10.10
CA GLY A 352 54.97 -54.60 9.51
C GLY A 352 55.19 -53.09 9.66
N GLN A 353 56.44 -52.63 9.72
CA GLN A 353 56.76 -51.19 9.88
C GLN A 353 56.16 -50.32 8.75
N GLU A 354 56.06 -50.84 7.53
CA GLU A 354 55.46 -50.13 6.40
C GLU A 354 53.96 -49.88 6.58
N THR A 355 53.23 -50.83 7.18
CA THR A 355 51.77 -50.75 7.34
C THR A 355 51.34 -49.62 8.27
N VAL A 356 52.11 -49.39 9.36
CA VAL A 356 51.84 -48.32 10.32
C VAL A 356 52.12 -46.94 9.71
N GLY A 357 53.17 -46.81 8.91
CA GLY A 357 53.47 -45.58 8.17
C GLY A 357 52.36 -45.20 7.19
N VAL A 358 51.91 -46.17 6.38
CA VAL A 358 50.80 -45.97 5.42
C VAL A 358 49.49 -45.65 6.14
N ALA A 359 49.14 -46.35 7.22
CA ALA A 359 47.93 -46.06 7.99
C ALA A 359 47.95 -44.65 8.60
N THR A 360 49.09 -44.22 9.15
CA THR A 360 49.26 -42.88 9.73
C THR A 360 49.18 -41.80 8.65
N TRP A 361 49.73 -42.04 7.46
CA TRP A 361 49.62 -41.13 6.31
C TRP A 361 48.17 -41.00 5.82
N ILE A 362 47.45 -42.12 5.64
CA ILE A 362 46.03 -42.11 5.26
C ILE A 362 45.19 -41.36 6.29
N ALA A 363 45.40 -41.63 7.59
CA ALA A 363 44.70 -40.91 8.65
C ALA A 363 44.99 -39.40 8.63
N SER A 364 46.25 -39.01 8.40
CA SER A 364 46.63 -37.59 8.30
C SER A 364 46.00 -36.90 7.07
N VAL A 365 45.98 -37.58 5.92
CA VAL A 365 45.33 -37.12 4.68
C VAL A 365 43.82 -36.93 4.88
N LEU A 366 43.15 -37.91 5.49
CA LEU A 366 41.71 -37.85 5.76
C LEU A 366 41.37 -36.77 6.80
N PHE A 367 42.17 -36.62 7.85
CA PHE A 367 42.02 -35.57 8.86
C PHE A 367 42.16 -34.18 8.24
N VAL A 368 43.21 -33.93 7.46
CA VAL A 368 43.42 -32.65 6.77
C VAL A 368 42.27 -32.35 5.79
N SER A 369 41.82 -33.36 5.04
CA SER A 369 40.67 -33.22 4.13
C SER A 369 39.39 -32.85 4.88
N ALA A 370 39.05 -33.57 5.96
CA ALA A 370 37.85 -33.35 6.75
C ALA A 370 37.82 -31.97 7.43
N VAL A 371 38.96 -31.50 7.96
CA VAL A 371 39.05 -30.17 8.58
C VAL A 371 38.89 -29.05 7.54
N CYS A 372 39.56 -29.15 6.38
CA CYS A 372 39.44 -28.14 5.31
C CYS A 372 37.99 -28.06 4.77
N PHE A 373 37.40 -29.19 4.37
CA PHE A 373 36.04 -29.19 3.81
C PHE A 373 34.97 -28.90 4.87
N GLY A 374 35.14 -29.36 6.11
CA GLY A 374 34.21 -29.12 7.21
C GLY A 374 34.13 -27.66 7.67
N ASN A 375 35.19 -26.86 7.50
CA ASN A 375 35.16 -25.44 7.83
C ASN A 375 34.52 -24.60 6.70
N ILE A 376 34.81 -24.93 5.44
CA ILE A 376 34.18 -24.31 4.26
C ILE A 376 32.67 -24.61 4.24
N GLY A 377 32.29 -25.87 4.49
CA GLY A 377 30.88 -26.29 4.54
C GLY A 377 30.05 -25.49 5.56
N ARG A 378 30.61 -25.17 6.73
CA ARG A 378 29.94 -24.36 7.78
C ARG A 378 29.72 -22.89 7.39
N ARG A 379 30.55 -22.32 6.51
CA ARG A 379 30.35 -20.96 6.00
C ARG A 379 29.23 -20.89 4.94
N LEU A 380 29.06 -21.96 4.15
CA LEU A 380 28.08 -22.08 3.06
C LEU A 380 26.64 -22.41 3.51
N VAL A 381 26.39 -22.71 4.79
CA VAL A 381 25.04 -23.01 5.31
C VAL A 381 24.18 -21.73 5.33
N PRO A 382 23.01 -21.69 4.66
CA PRO A 382 22.13 -20.53 4.70
C PRO A 382 21.62 -20.23 6.12
N ARG A 383 21.39 -18.95 6.45
CA ARG A 383 20.98 -18.54 7.81
C ARG A 383 19.64 -17.81 7.82
N ALA A 384 18.80 -18.18 8.79
CA ALA A 384 17.53 -17.53 9.07
C ALA A 384 17.55 -16.81 10.42
N ILE A 385 17.20 -15.52 10.45
CA ILE A 385 16.91 -14.78 11.69
C ILE A 385 15.39 -14.77 11.92
N LEU A 386 14.96 -15.20 13.11
CA LEU A 386 13.56 -15.28 13.51
C LEU A 386 13.30 -14.41 14.76
N SER A 387 12.49 -13.36 14.61
CA SER A 387 12.11 -12.45 15.70
C SER A 387 10.66 -12.01 15.51
N VAL A 388 9.72 -12.83 16.01
CA VAL A 388 8.28 -12.67 15.72
C VAL A 388 7.45 -12.49 16.99
N TYR A 389 6.56 -11.49 16.98
CA TYR A 389 5.51 -11.31 17.98
C TYR A 389 4.38 -12.32 17.80
N ASP A 390 3.81 -12.44 16.60
CA ASP A 390 2.89 -13.54 16.30
C ASP A 390 3.69 -14.81 15.96
N LYS A 391 3.40 -15.90 16.69
CA LYS A 391 4.03 -17.20 16.53
C LYS A 391 3.18 -18.20 15.72
N THR A 392 2.07 -17.77 15.13
CA THR A 392 1.29 -18.54 14.17
C THR A 392 2.19 -19.11 13.07
N GLY A 393 2.05 -20.41 12.78
CA GLY A 393 2.86 -21.13 11.78
C GLY A 393 4.37 -21.29 12.08
N LEU A 394 4.90 -20.71 13.17
CA LEU A 394 6.35 -20.63 13.41
C LEU A 394 7.05 -21.98 13.52
N LEU A 395 6.41 -22.99 14.12
CA LEU A 395 7.01 -24.31 14.30
C LEU A 395 7.11 -25.11 12.99
N ASP A 396 6.11 -25.00 12.11
CA ASP A 396 6.16 -25.61 10.78
C ASP A 396 7.17 -24.91 9.87
N LEU A 397 7.27 -23.58 9.96
CA LEU A 397 8.33 -22.80 9.31
C LEU A 397 9.72 -23.23 9.78
N ALA A 398 9.97 -23.29 11.10
CA ALA A 398 11.26 -23.71 11.66
C ALA A 398 11.63 -25.14 11.22
N LYS A 399 10.66 -26.07 11.25
CA LYS A 399 10.81 -27.44 10.75
C LYS A 399 11.14 -27.50 9.25
N GLY A 400 10.48 -26.68 8.43
CA GLY A 400 10.73 -26.58 6.99
C GLY A 400 12.11 -26.00 6.65
N LEU A 401 12.54 -24.97 7.38
CA LEU A 401 13.88 -24.38 7.28
C LEU A 401 14.97 -25.40 7.67
N ILE A 402 14.81 -26.10 8.80
CA ILE A 402 15.74 -27.16 9.24
C ILE A 402 15.80 -28.33 8.23
N LYS A 403 14.66 -28.72 7.65
CA LYS A 403 14.60 -29.73 6.58
C LYS A 403 15.43 -29.35 5.35
N GLN A 404 15.57 -28.05 5.07
CA GLN A 404 16.39 -27.49 3.99
C GLN A 404 17.79 -27.07 4.46
N ASN A 405 18.24 -27.59 5.61
CA ASN A 405 19.56 -27.34 6.20
C ASN A 405 19.86 -25.85 6.44
N VAL A 406 18.84 -25.05 6.81
CA VAL A 406 19.01 -23.64 7.17
C VAL A 406 19.26 -23.50 8.68
N ARG A 407 20.33 -22.80 9.07
CA ARG A 407 20.70 -22.56 10.48
C ARG A 407 19.80 -21.47 11.08
N LEU A 408 19.18 -21.75 12.23
CA LEU A 408 18.21 -20.86 12.88
C LEU A 408 18.86 -20.01 13.98
N LEU A 409 18.66 -18.69 13.89
CA LEU A 409 19.03 -17.69 14.89
C LEU A 409 17.75 -17.00 15.38
N ALA A 410 17.51 -16.93 16.68
CA ALA A 410 16.31 -16.30 17.24
C ALA A 410 16.60 -15.49 18.51
N SER A 411 15.59 -14.80 19.05
CA SER A 411 15.73 -14.08 20.33
C SER A 411 14.55 -14.30 21.27
N GLY A 412 14.83 -14.30 22.58
CA GLY A 412 13.83 -14.32 23.66
C GLY A 412 12.74 -15.38 23.48
N GLY A 413 11.48 -14.95 23.52
CA GLY A 413 10.32 -15.84 23.40
C GLY A 413 10.23 -16.62 22.08
N THR A 414 10.80 -16.13 20.98
CA THR A 414 10.86 -16.86 19.70
C THR A 414 11.85 -18.03 19.80
N ALA A 415 13.03 -17.79 20.37
CA ALA A 415 14.04 -18.83 20.59
C ALA A 415 13.56 -19.90 21.58
N LYS A 416 12.95 -19.46 22.69
CA LYS A 416 12.39 -20.35 23.72
C LYS A 416 11.38 -21.36 23.13
N LEU A 417 10.38 -20.89 22.38
CA LEU A 417 9.33 -21.74 21.82
C LEU A 417 9.87 -22.79 20.83
N ILE A 418 10.89 -22.43 20.04
CA ILE A 418 11.53 -23.34 19.08
C ILE A 418 12.36 -24.42 19.82
N ARG A 419 13.05 -24.07 20.92
CA ARG A 419 13.75 -25.04 21.79
C ARG A 419 12.79 -25.97 22.52
N GLU A 420 11.69 -25.46 23.05
CA GLU A 420 10.65 -26.25 23.74
C GLU A 420 9.96 -27.25 22.79
N ALA A 421 9.92 -26.95 21.49
CA ALA A 421 9.48 -27.88 20.44
C ALA A 421 10.57 -28.90 20.00
N GLY A 422 11.75 -28.89 20.61
CA GLY A 422 12.84 -29.84 20.34
C GLY A 422 13.71 -29.51 19.11
N PHE A 423 13.58 -28.32 18.53
CA PHE A 423 14.39 -27.89 17.39
C PHE A 423 15.68 -27.17 17.82
N GLN A 424 16.76 -27.33 17.04
CA GLN A 424 18.01 -26.59 17.24
C GLN A 424 17.84 -25.13 16.82
N VAL A 425 18.15 -24.20 17.72
CA VAL A 425 18.13 -22.75 17.46
C VAL A 425 19.08 -22.02 18.41
N GLU A 426 19.90 -21.15 17.84
CA GLU A 426 20.87 -20.31 18.55
C GLU A 426 20.24 -18.97 18.94
N ASP A 427 20.73 -18.36 20.02
CA ASP A 427 20.33 -16.99 20.36
C ASP A 427 21.13 -15.97 19.53
N VAL A 428 20.52 -14.84 19.18
CA VAL A 428 21.21 -13.73 18.49
C VAL A 428 22.41 -13.18 19.29
N SER A 429 22.47 -13.40 20.60
CA SER A 429 23.68 -13.14 21.42
C SER A 429 24.91 -13.92 20.93
N ALA A 430 24.75 -15.13 20.39
CA ALA A 430 25.85 -15.95 19.88
C ALA A 430 26.57 -15.32 18.67
N ILE A 431 25.86 -14.57 17.81
CA ILE A 431 26.47 -13.87 16.67
C ILE A 431 26.85 -12.41 16.97
N THR A 432 26.34 -11.83 18.06
CA THR A 432 26.66 -10.44 18.44
C THR A 432 27.77 -10.35 19.48
N LYS A 433 28.06 -11.45 20.21
CA LYS A 433 28.97 -11.49 21.38
C LYS A 433 28.59 -10.45 22.47
N ALA A 434 27.36 -9.92 22.43
CA ALA A 434 26.89 -8.81 23.27
C ALA A 434 25.79 -9.25 24.26
N PRO A 435 25.74 -8.69 25.50
CA PRO A 435 24.71 -9.01 26.48
C PRO A 435 23.35 -8.39 26.12
N GLU A 436 22.26 -9.00 26.59
CA GLU A 436 20.94 -8.37 26.51
C GLU A 436 20.85 -7.18 27.49
N MET A 437 20.49 -6.01 26.96
CA MET A 437 20.47 -4.74 27.70
C MET A 437 19.14 -4.02 27.51
N LEU A 438 18.82 -3.09 28.41
CA LEU A 438 17.63 -2.22 28.37
C LEU A 438 16.33 -3.04 28.15
N ALA A 439 16.14 -4.10 28.94
CA ALA A 439 15.01 -5.04 28.84
C ALA A 439 14.77 -5.63 27.43
N GLY A 440 15.83 -5.80 26.64
CA GLY A 440 15.77 -6.37 25.30
C GLY A 440 15.58 -5.36 24.17
N ARG A 441 15.39 -4.06 24.46
CA ARG A 441 15.15 -2.99 23.46
C ARG A 441 16.23 -2.88 22.38
N VAL A 442 17.46 -3.31 22.65
CA VAL A 442 18.62 -3.17 21.73
C VAL A 442 19.20 -4.50 21.24
N LYS A 443 18.55 -5.64 21.55
CA LYS A 443 19.07 -7.01 21.35
C LYS A 443 19.48 -7.39 19.90
N THR A 444 18.95 -6.73 18.88
CA THR A 444 19.24 -7.00 17.45
C THR A 444 19.98 -5.86 16.75
N LEU A 445 20.13 -4.69 17.40
CA LEU A 445 20.69 -3.47 16.80
C LEU A 445 22.24 -3.51 16.81
N HIS A 446 22.81 -4.51 16.14
CA HIS A 446 24.25 -4.79 16.15
C HIS A 446 24.82 -4.93 14.73
N PRO A 447 26.06 -4.48 14.46
CA PRO A 447 26.69 -4.65 13.14
C PRO A 447 26.71 -6.10 12.65
N ALA A 448 26.98 -7.08 13.51
CA ALA A 448 26.98 -8.50 13.12
C ALA A 448 25.62 -9.00 12.60
N VAL A 449 24.51 -8.41 13.04
CA VAL A 449 23.16 -8.71 12.52
C VAL A 449 22.93 -7.97 11.21
N HIS A 450 23.12 -6.65 11.21
CA HIS A 450 22.72 -5.83 10.07
C HIS A 450 23.67 -5.89 8.89
N ALA A 451 24.97 -6.13 9.07
CA ALA A 451 25.90 -6.40 7.97
C ALA A 451 25.62 -7.76 7.33
N GLY A 452 25.34 -8.81 8.11
CA GLY A 452 24.93 -10.12 7.58
C GLY A 452 23.67 -10.06 6.70
N ILE A 453 22.75 -9.14 7.01
CA ILE A 453 21.54 -8.85 6.21
C ILE A 453 21.86 -7.92 5.01
N LEU A 454 22.62 -6.84 5.20
CA LEU A 454 22.81 -5.79 4.19
C LEU A 454 23.95 -6.03 3.21
N ALA A 455 24.87 -6.96 3.51
CA ALA A 455 25.97 -7.31 2.62
C ALA A 455 25.45 -7.84 1.27
N ARG A 456 26.05 -7.31 0.20
CA ARG A 456 25.76 -7.66 -1.20
C ARG A 456 26.74 -8.74 -1.68
N ASP A 457 26.50 -9.30 -2.85
CA ASP A 457 27.42 -10.23 -3.50
C ASP A 457 28.52 -9.48 -4.26
N LEU A 458 29.32 -8.73 -3.50
CA LEU A 458 30.45 -7.92 -3.94
C LEU A 458 31.69 -8.28 -3.12
N ALA A 459 32.84 -8.48 -3.77
CA ALA A 459 34.09 -8.86 -3.10
C ALA A 459 34.59 -7.86 -2.04
N SER A 460 34.07 -6.62 -2.04
CA SER A 460 34.23 -5.63 -0.97
C SER A 460 33.46 -6.05 0.28
N ASP A 461 32.16 -6.28 0.13
CA ASP A 461 31.26 -6.66 1.22
C ASP A 461 31.63 -8.03 1.80
N GLU A 462 32.05 -8.99 0.96
CA GLU A 462 32.55 -10.32 1.40
C GLU A 462 33.83 -10.20 2.23
N LYS A 463 34.72 -9.28 1.86
CA LYS A 463 35.97 -8.98 2.58
C LYS A 463 35.65 -8.33 3.91
N ASP A 464 34.80 -7.31 3.94
CA ASP A 464 34.37 -6.62 5.17
C ASP A 464 33.69 -7.61 6.15
N LEU A 465 32.86 -8.52 5.64
CA LEU A 465 32.28 -9.62 6.41
C LEU A 465 33.36 -10.55 6.97
N ALA A 466 34.31 -11.00 6.14
CA ALA A 466 35.37 -11.92 6.56
C ALA A 466 36.33 -11.31 7.59
N GLU A 467 36.69 -10.03 7.45
CA GLU A 467 37.56 -9.31 8.39
C GLU A 467 36.91 -9.11 9.77
N GLN A 468 35.58 -9.02 9.82
CA GLN A 468 34.80 -8.88 11.05
C GLN A 468 34.20 -10.21 11.54
N ASN A 469 34.48 -11.33 10.85
CA ASN A 469 33.93 -12.67 11.09
C ASN A 469 32.39 -12.73 11.04
N ILE A 470 31.77 -11.75 10.38
CA ILE A 470 30.31 -11.65 10.25
C ILE A 470 29.82 -12.59 9.16
N ASN A 471 28.70 -13.25 9.42
CA ASN A 471 28.13 -14.27 8.55
C ASN A 471 26.90 -13.74 7.80
N LYS A 472 26.74 -14.11 6.52
CA LYS A 472 25.55 -13.77 5.74
C LYS A 472 24.28 -14.39 6.33
N VAL A 473 23.20 -13.61 6.24
CA VAL A 473 21.81 -13.95 6.61
C VAL A 473 20.95 -13.86 5.36
N ASP A 474 20.21 -14.92 5.05
CA ASP A 474 19.52 -15.08 3.77
C ASP A 474 17.99 -15.04 3.93
N TYR A 475 17.51 -15.36 5.14
CA TYR A 475 16.10 -15.28 5.51
C TYR A 475 15.92 -14.43 6.77
N VAL A 476 14.98 -13.50 6.75
CA VAL A 476 14.63 -12.66 7.90
C VAL A 476 13.12 -12.73 8.12
N ILE A 477 12.71 -13.45 9.17
CA ILE A 477 11.31 -13.67 9.52
C ILE A 477 11.00 -12.84 10.77
N CYS A 478 10.25 -11.77 10.58
CA CYS A 478 10.01 -10.77 11.62
C CYS A 478 8.67 -10.08 11.42
N ASN A 479 7.80 -10.18 12.42
CA ASN A 479 6.54 -9.43 12.52
C ASN A 479 6.54 -8.64 13.84
N LEU A 480 5.94 -7.45 13.80
CA LEU A 480 6.11 -6.41 14.82
C LEU A 480 5.19 -6.59 16.03
N TYR A 481 5.51 -5.87 17.12
CA TYR A 481 4.59 -5.72 18.25
C TYR A 481 3.25 -5.10 17.79
N PRO A 482 2.11 -5.48 18.39
CA PRO A 482 0.78 -5.14 17.87
C PRO A 482 0.37 -3.73 18.31
N PHE A 483 1.12 -2.71 17.92
CA PHE A 483 0.91 -1.32 18.36
C PHE A 483 -0.52 -0.85 18.11
N LYS A 484 -1.11 -1.20 16.96
CA LYS A 484 -2.52 -0.92 16.60
C LYS A 484 -3.51 -1.47 17.64
N ASP A 485 -3.28 -2.68 18.16
CA ASP A 485 -4.11 -3.30 19.19
C ASP A 485 -3.81 -2.72 20.58
N THR A 486 -2.53 -2.43 20.87
CA THR A 486 -2.12 -1.76 22.11
C THR A 486 -2.78 -0.39 22.25
N VAL A 487 -2.81 0.46 21.21
CA VAL A 487 -3.48 1.76 21.28
C VAL A 487 -5.01 1.67 21.22
N ALA A 488 -5.57 0.49 20.92
CA ALA A 488 -7.00 0.19 21.02
C ALA A 488 -7.43 -0.30 22.41
N LYS A 489 -6.49 -0.64 23.31
CA LYS A 489 -6.79 -1.00 24.70
C LYS A 489 -7.45 0.18 25.43
N ILE A 490 -8.51 -0.10 26.19
CA ILE A 490 -9.22 0.90 27.01
C ILE A 490 -8.23 1.48 28.04
N ASN A 491 -8.20 2.81 28.16
CA ASN A 491 -7.36 3.58 29.09
C ASN A 491 -5.83 3.43 28.92
N VAL A 492 -5.35 2.96 27.76
CA VAL A 492 -3.91 2.89 27.46
C VAL A 492 -3.21 4.24 27.67
N THR A 493 -2.15 4.22 28.49
CA THR A 493 -1.31 5.38 28.77
C THR A 493 -0.32 5.64 27.63
N VAL A 494 0.25 6.85 27.61
CA VAL A 494 1.32 7.19 26.66
C VAL A 494 2.57 6.34 26.92
N ALA A 495 2.88 6.01 28.17
CA ALA A 495 4.05 5.21 28.53
C ALA A 495 3.93 3.76 28.03
N GLU A 496 2.79 3.11 28.25
CA GLU A 496 2.53 1.74 27.75
C GLU A 496 2.56 1.69 26.22
N ALA A 497 1.97 2.69 25.54
CA ALA A 497 2.04 2.78 24.08
C ALA A 497 3.48 2.97 23.57
N VAL A 498 4.32 3.75 24.28
CA VAL A 498 5.73 3.99 23.91
C VAL A 498 6.61 2.76 24.11
N GLU A 499 6.34 1.91 25.11
CA GLU A 499 7.09 0.65 25.32
C GLU A 499 6.85 -0.36 24.17
N GLU A 500 5.67 -0.32 23.56
CA GLU A 500 5.25 -1.24 22.49
C GLU A 500 5.65 -0.77 21.07
N ILE A 501 6.53 0.24 20.98
CA ILE A 501 7.15 0.70 19.71
C ILE A 501 8.40 -0.15 19.42
N ASP A 502 8.32 -1.04 18.44
CA ASP A 502 9.39 -1.97 18.07
C ASP A 502 10.43 -1.30 17.15
N ILE A 503 11.58 -0.93 17.71
CA ILE A 503 12.73 -0.41 16.95
C ILE A 503 13.51 -1.56 16.26
N GLY A 504 13.61 -2.71 16.91
CA GLY A 504 14.47 -3.82 16.47
C GLY A 504 13.88 -4.55 15.26
N GLY A 505 12.60 -4.89 15.32
CA GLY A 505 11.87 -5.55 14.24
C GLY A 505 11.73 -4.66 13.00
N VAL A 506 11.36 -3.38 13.17
CA VAL A 506 11.27 -2.43 12.04
C VAL A 506 12.63 -2.32 11.33
N THR A 507 13.74 -2.28 12.08
CA THR A 507 15.09 -2.22 11.49
C THR A 507 15.48 -3.51 10.78
N LEU A 508 15.14 -4.69 11.33
CA LEU A 508 15.34 -5.99 10.66
C LEU A 508 14.55 -6.07 9.34
N ILE A 509 13.25 -5.77 9.37
CA ILE A 509 12.35 -5.83 8.21
C ILE A 509 12.84 -4.88 7.11
N ARG A 510 13.14 -3.61 7.44
CA ARG A 510 13.60 -2.61 6.46
C ARG A 510 14.99 -2.95 5.90
N ALA A 511 15.89 -3.53 6.70
CA ALA A 511 17.20 -3.97 6.23
C ALA A 511 17.08 -5.14 5.23
N ALA A 512 16.25 -6.13 5.53
CA ALA A 512 16.03 -7.28 4.65
C ALA A 512 15.30 -6.88 3.36
N ALA A 513 14.23 -6.08 3.46
CA ALA A 513 13.50 -5.57 2.30
C ALA A 513 14.35 -4.66 1.40
N LYS A 514 15.30 -3.90 1.96
CA LYS A 514 16.30 -3.14 1.19
C LYS A 514 17.23 -4.06 0.38
N ASN A 515 17.64 -5.21 0.91
CA ASN A 515 18.56 -6.13 0.26
C ASN A 515 17.88 -7.34 -0.42
N HIS A 516 16.63 -7.17 -0.88
CA HIS A 516 15.81 -8.25 -1.45
C HIS A 516 16.36 -8.89 -2.75
N GLY A 517 17.41 -8.29 -3.33
CA GLY A 517 18.19 -8.94 -4.39
C GLY A 517 18.79 -10.29 -3.93
N ARG A 518 19.20 -10.38 -2.65
CA ARG A 518 19.73 -11.59 -2.01
C ARG A 518 18.81 -12.13 -0.91
N VAL A 519 18.38 -11.28 0.02
CA VAL A 519 17.67 -11.70 1.24
C VAL A 519 16.17 -11.89 0.98
N THR A 520 15.57 -12.93 1.56
CA THR A 520 14.12 -13.06 1.64
C THR A 520 13.63 -12.57 3.00
N VAL A 521 12.80 -11.53 3.00
CA VAL A 521 12.06 -11.08 4.20
C VAL A 521 10.71 -11.78 4.25
N LEU A 522 10.20 -12.12 5.44
CA LEU A 522 8.82 -12.54 5.67
C LEU A 522 8.28 -11.79 6.89
N SER A 523 7.25 -10.98 6.69
CA SER A 523 6.64 -10.14 7.74
C SER A 523 5.23 -10.58 8.17
N ASP A 524 4.77 -11.72 7.68
CA ASP A 524 3.40 -12.19 7.80
C ASP A 524 3.37 -13.73 7.82
N PRO A 525 2.73 -14.39 8.81
CA PRO A 525 2.55 -15.84 8.85
C PRO A 525 1.84 -16.46 7.64
N GLU A 526 0.98 -15.72 6.93
CA GLU A 526 0.28 -16.26 5.75
C GLU A 526 1.27 -16.64 4.62
N ASP A 527 2.39 -15.92 4.50
CA ASP A 527 3.39 -16.16 3.45
C ASP A 527 4.22 -17.45 3.69
N TYR A 528 4.23 -17.99 4.93
CA TYR A 528 5.15 -19.07 5.32
C TYR A 528 4.95 -20.35 4.50
N HIS A 529 3.70 -20.67 4.11
CA HIS A 529 3.40 -21.89 3.37
C HIS A 529 3.97 -21.87 1.94
N ASP A 530 3.71 -20.78 1.21
CA ASP A 530 4.17 -20.64 -0.19
C ASP A 530 5.67 -20.41 -0.26
N PHE A 531 6.25 -19.68 0.71
CA PHE A 531 7.70 -19.59 0.89
C PHE A 531 8.35 -20.98 1.04
N LEU A 532 7.82 -21.84 1.93
CA LEU A 532 8.33 -23.20 2.08
C LEU A 532 8.16 -24.00 0.79
N GLN A 533 7.04 -23.85 0.08
CA GLN A 533 6.84 -24.49 -1.22
C GLN A 533 7.85 -24.03 -2.29
N GLU A 534 8.35 -22.79 -2.27
CA GLU A 534 9.44 -22.36 -3.16
C GLU A 534 10.80 -22.91 -2.69
N LEU A 535 11.07 -22.85 -1.38
CA LEU A 535 12.30 -23.37 -0.79
C LEU A 535 12.48 -24.88 -1.07
N GLU A 536 11.42 -25.68 -0.99
CA GLU A 536 11.45 -27.11 -1.35
C GLU A 536 11.68 -27.38 -2.85
N LYS A 537 11.56 -26.36 -3.72
CA LYS A 537 11.87 -26.46 -5.16
C LYS A 537 13.31 -26.03 -5.49
N GLY A 538 14.04 -25.44 -4.53
CA GLY A 538 15.48 -25.19 -4.59
C GLY A 538 15.92 -23.72 -4.60
N GLU A 539 15.05 -22.76 -4.91
CA GLU A 539 15.29 -21.32 -4.73
C GLU A 539 13.97 -20.56 -4.57
N VAL A 540 13.94 -19.55 -3.70
CA VAL A 540 12.85 -18.55 -3.62
C VAL A 540 13.00 -17.57 -4.77
N THR A 541 11.96 -17.35 -5.58
CA THR A 541 12.11 -16.57 -6.82
C THR A 541 12.37 -15.09 -6.56
N CYS A 542 13.12 -14.42 -7.45
CA CYS A 542 13.34 -12.97 -7.40
C CYS A 542 12.03 -12.17 -7.37
N LYS A 543 10.97 -12.63 -8.06
CA LYS A 543 9.63 -12.01 -8.01
C LYS A 543 9.02 -12.13 -6.60
N SER A 544 9.15 -13.29 -5.96
CA SER A 544 8.64 -13.53 -4.61
C SER A 544 9.41 -12.67 -3.60
N ARG A 545 10.74 -12.59 -3.70
CA ARG A 545 11.57 -11.66 -2.89
C ARG A 545 11.15 -10.19 -3.06
N GLN A 546 10.84 -9.74 -4.29
CA GLN A 546 10.31 -8.40 -4.56
C GLN A 546 8.92 -8.16 -3.94
N LEU A 547 8.02 -9.14 -4.01
CA LEU A 547 6.67 -9.04 -3.43
C LEU A 547 6.71 -9.02 -1.89
N HIS A 548 7.51 -9.87 -1.25
CA HIS A 548 7.68 -9.80 0.21
C HIS A 548 8.39 -8.51 0.64
N ALA A 549 9.33 -7.98 -0.14
CA ALA A 549 9.95 -6.67 0.13
C ALA A 549 8.95 -5.50 0.05
N LEU A 550 8.03 -5.55 -0.93
CA LEU A 550 6.90 -4.61 -0.99
C LEU A 550 6.01 -4.75 0.25
N LYS A 551 5.60 -5.98 0.61
CA LYS A 551 4.77 -6.26 1.79
C LYS A 551 5.43 -5.78 3.10
N ALA A 552 6.74 -5.98 3.23
CA ALA A 552 7.56 -5.52 4.35
C ALA A 552 7.66 -3.99 4.47
N PHE A 553 7.84 -3.27 3.34
CA PHE A 553 7.83 -1.81 3.35
C PHE A 553 6.42 -1.24 3.60
N SER A 554 5.37 -1.85 3.04
CA SER A 554 3.99 -1.49 3.36
C SER A 554 3.68 -1.70 4.84
N HIS A 555 4.04 -2.86 5.42
CA HIS A 555 3.83 -3.19 6.84
C HIS A 555 4.51 -2.19 7.77
N THR A 556 5.74 -1.77 7.46
CA THR A 556 6.46 -0.77 8.27
C THR A 556 5.93 0.65 8.07
N ALA A 557 5.48 1.03 6.87
CA ALA A 557 4.78 2.30 6.65
C ALA A 557 3.43 2.36 7.39
N ASP A 558 2.68 1.27 7.39
CA ASP A 558 1.41 1.09 8.12
C ASP A 558 1.58 1.18 9.65
N TYR A 559 2.74 0.74 10.14
CA TYR A 559 3.13 0.75 11.54
C TYR A 559 3.52 2.16 11.99
N ASP A 560 4.45 2.80 11.27
CA ASP A 560 4.87 4.18 11.52
C ASP A 560 3.70 5.17 11.36
N THR A 561 2.76 4.91 10.43
CA THR A 561 1.53 5.71 10.29
C THR A 561 0.64 5.61 11.53
N ALA A 562 0.48 4.41 12.12
CA ALA A 562 -0.30 4.23 13.33
C ALA A 562 0.33 4.94 14.55
N ILE A 563 1.66 4.90 14.66
CA ILE A 563 2.42 5.61 15.70
C ILE A 563 2.30 7.13 15.52
N ALA A 564 2.53 7.63 14.30
CA ALA A 564 2.41 9.04 13.97
C ALA A 564 0.99 9.56 14.27
N ASP A 565 -0.04 8.82 13.90
CA ASP A 565 -1.42 9.18 14.22
C ASP A 565 -1.72 9.14 15.71
N PHE A 566 -1.25 8.14 16.47
CA PHE A 566 -1.42 8.11 17.93
C PHE A 566 -0.84 9.39 18.58
N PHE A 567 0.40 9.76 18.23
CA PHE A 567 1.01 10.99 18.73
C PHE A 567 0.30 12.25 18.21
N ARG A 568 -0.22 12.25 16.98
CA ARG A 568 -1.05 13.35 16.45
C ARG A 568 -2.30 13.57 17.32
N LYS A 569 -2.97 12.51 17.78
CA LYS A 569 -4.15 12.62 18.68
C LYS A 569 -3.78 13.08 20.09
N LYS A 570 -2.57 12.73 20.58
CA LYS A 570 -2.11 13.01 21.95
C LYS A 570 -1.39 14.36 22.12
N TYR A 571 -0.64 14.82 21.12
CA TYR A 571 0.23 16.00 21.21
C TYR A 571 -0.14 17.13 20.23
N ALA A 572 -0.90 16.83 19.16
CA ALA A 572 -1.31 17.79 18.14
C ALA A 572 -2.83 17.77 17.88
N GLY A 573 -3.59 17.35 18.89
CA GLY A 573 -5.06 17.36 18.89
C GLY A 573 -5.66 18.77 18.98
N ASP A 574 -6.94 18.83 19.35
CA ASP A 574 -7.70 20.06 19.62
C ASP A 574 -7.59 21.16 18.55
N GLY A 575 -7.36 20.76 17.29
CA GLY A 575 -7.27 21.65 16.14
C GLY A 575 -5.85 22.09 15.75
N VAL A 576 -4.78 21.58 16.39
CA VAL A 576 -3.40 21.96 16.04
C VAL A 576 -2.97 21.32 14.71
N GLN A 577 -2.88 20.00 14.64
CA GLN A 577 -2.75 19.24 13.37
C GLN A 577 -3.92 18.27 13.15
N GLN A 578 -4.70 17.98 14.19
CA GLN A 578 -5.84 17.06 14.15
C GLN A 578 -7.04 17.62 14.90
N LEU A 579 -8.23 17.39 14.34
CA LEU A 579 -9.52 17.66 14.96
C LEU A 579 -10.38 16.39 14.93
N THR A 580 -10.79 15.92 16.10
CA THR A 580 -11.72 14.78 16.25
C THR A 580 -13.14 15.21 15.87
N LEU A 581 -13.83 14.39 15.08
CA LEU A 581 -15.18 14.68 14.59
C LEU A 581 -16.20 13.71 15.23
N ARG A 582 -17.44 14.17 15.40
CA ARG A 582 -18.51 13.41 16.07
C ARG A 582 -18.85 12.08 15.36
N TYR A 583 -18.72 12.07 14.04
CA TYR A 583 -18.93 10.97 13.09
C TYR A 583 -18.48 11.45 11.70
N GLY A 584 -18.42 10.54 10.72
CA GLY A 584 -18.12 10.82 9.31
C GLY A 584 -19.31 11.44 8.57
N THR A 585 -19.60 11.02 7.34
CA THR A 585 -20.77 11.51 6.60
C THR A 585 -22.09 11.21 7.33
N ASN A 586 -22.22 10.03 7.96
CA ASN A 586 -23.43 9.57 8.64
C ASN A 586 -23.18 9.25 10.13
N PRO A 587 -24.18 9.38 11.03
CA PRO A 587 -24.01 9.20 12.49
C PRO A 587 -23.47 7.85 12.98
N HIS A 588 -23.58 6.79 12.17
CA HIS A 588 -23.04 5.47 12.47
C HIS A 588 -21.57 5.30 12.08
N GLN A 589 -21.02 6.16 11.21
CA GLN A 589 -19.64 6.09 10.74
C GLN A 589 -18.72 6.73 11.80
N LYS A 590 -18.17 5.90 12.69
CA LYS A 590 -17.27 6.31 13.78
C LYS A 590 -16.10 5.33 13.88
N PRO A 591 -14.89 5.78 14.29
CA PRO A 591 -14.51 7.17 14.56
C PRO A 591 -14.41 8.03 13.29
N ALA A 592 -14.21 9.34 13.46
CA ALA A 592 -13.90 10.26 12.37
C ALA A 592 -13.00 11.41 12.85
N SER A 593 -12.16 11.95 11.96
CA SER A 593 -11.25 13.05 12.25
C SER A 593 -10.83 13.76 10.96
N ALA A 594 -10.49 15.05 11.04
CA ALA A 594 -9.75 15.77 10.01
C ALA A 594 -8.33 16.04 10.53
N PHE A 595 -7.31 15.87 9.70
CA PHE A 595 -5.92 16.09 10.10
C PHE A 595 -5.01 16.45 8.92
N MET A 596 -3.80 16.91 9.24
CA MET A 596 -2.68 17.02 8.31
C MET A 596 -1.44 16.31 8.86
N THR A 597 -0.58 15.83 7.97
CA THR A 597 0.66 15.11 8.29
C THR A 597 1.75 16.06 8.78
N ASP A 598 2.08 17.07 7.98
CA ASP A 598 3.32 17.84 8.09
C ASP A 598 3.12 19.32 8.46
N GLN A 599 1.87 19.76 8.53
CA GLN A 599 1.48 21.15 8.78
C GLN A 599 0.40 21.23 9.86
N LYS A 600 0.12 22.45 10.35
CA LYS A 600 -1.05 22.72 11.19
C LYS A 600 -2.30 22.77 10.31
N LEU A 601 -3.47 22.52 10.91
CA LEU A 601 -4.73 22.77 10.21
C LEU A 601 -4.81 24.26 9.82
N PRO A 602 -5.19 24.61 8.58
CA PRO A 602 -5.20 26.00 8.12
C PRO A 602 -6.38 26.80 8.67
N PHE A 603 -7.21 26.21 9.54
CA PHE A 603 -8.35 26.87 10.15
C PHE A 603 -8.41 26.68 11.67
N LYS A 604 -9.00 27.66 12.37
CA LYS A 604 -9.26 27.65 13.81
C LYS A 604 -10.77 27.64 14.07
N VAL A 605 -11.21 26.90 15.07
CA VAL A 605 -12.61 26.93 15.53
C VAL A 605 -12.77 28.06 16.55
N LEU A 606 -13.46 29.14 16.18
CA LEU A 606 -13.73 30.28 17.07
C LEU A 606 -15.02 30.14 17.87
N ASN A 607 -15.94 29.28 17.41
CA ASN A 607 -17.16 28.90 18.12
C ASN A 607 -17.75 27.58 17.56
N GLY A 608 -18.51 26.86 18.39
CA GLY A 608 -19.18 25.62 18.00
C GLY A 608 -18.21 24.43 17.82
N SER A 609 -18.63 23.43 17.04
CA SER A 609 -17.81 22.24 16.72
C SER A 609 -18.21 21.68 15.34
N PRO A 610 -17.30 21.56 14.36
CA PRO A 610 -17.67 21.10 13.02
C PRO A 610 -18.03 19.61 12.98
N GLY A 611 -18.96 19.24 12.11
CA GLY A 611 -19.12 17.88 11.60
C GLY A 611 -18.33 17.66 10.31
N TYR A 612 -18.22 16.40 9.88
CA TYR A 612 -17.52 16.01 8.65
C TYR A 612 -18.04 16.77 7.42
N ILE A 613 -19.37 16.76 7.20
CA ILE A 613 -20.01 17.48 6.10
C ILE A 613 -19.75 18.99 6.19
N ASN A 614 -19.76 19.59 7.39
CA ASN A 614 -19.48 21.02 7.52
C ASN A 614 -18.05 21.39 7.09
N LEU A 615 -17.08 20.48 7.22
CA LEU A 615 -15.73 20.67 6.67
C LEU A 615 -15.70 20.45 5.15
N LEU A 616 -16.43 19.46 4.61
CA LEU A 616 -16.54 19.31 3.15
C LEU A 616 -17.15 20.55 2.48
N ASP A 617 -18.22 21.10 3.06
CA ASP A 617 -18.80 22.37 2.60
C ASP A 617 -17.77 23.52 2.75
N SER A 618 -17.20 23.72 3.94
CA SER A 618 -16.30 24.85 4.22
C SER A 618 -15.03 24.84 3.35
N LEU A 619 -14.46 23.68 3.08
CA LEU A 619 -13.21 23.51 2.33
C LEU A 619 -13.40 23.60 0.81
N ASN A 620 -14.64 23.53 0.29
CA ASN A 620 -14.96 23.86 -1.09
C ASN A 620 -15.50 25.30 -1.23
N ALA A 621 -16.22 25.79 -0.23
CA ALA A 621 -16.73 27.16 -0.19
C ALA A 621 -15.61 28.20 -0.05
N TRP A 622 -14.58 27.91 0.75
CA TRP A 622 -13.42 28.79 0.94
C TRP A 622 -12.64 29.10 -0.37
N PRO A 623 -12.13 28.11 -1.13
CA PRO A 623 -11.40 28.39 -2.36
C PRO A 623 -12.29 29.06 -3.42
N LEU A 624 -13.59 28.77 -3.49
CA LEU A 624 -14.51 29.50 -4.37
C LEU A 624 -14.50 31.01 -4.07
N VAL A 625 -14.72 31.42 -2.81
CA VAL A 625 -14.76 32.86 -2.49
C VAL A 625 -13.39 33.53 -2.57
N LYS A 626 -12.29 32.79 -2.32
CA LYS A 626 -10.94 33.27 -2.57
C LYS A 626 -10.72 33.54 -4.06
N GLU A 627 -10.99 32.56 -4.92
CA GLU A 627 -10.80 32.71 -6.37
C GLU A 627 -11.73 33.79 -6.98
N LEU A 628 -13.00 33.92 -6.53
CA LEU A 628 -13.86 35.04 -6.94
C LEU A 628 -13.27 36.40 -6.55
N SER A 629 -12.73 36.52 -5.33
CA SER A 629 -12.11 37.75 -4.84
C SER A 629 -10.84 38.09 -5.61
N ASP A 630 -9.96 37.11 -5.79
CA ASP A 630 -8.67 37.26 -6.48
C ASP A 630 -8.85 37.55 -7.98
N ALA A 631 -9.89 36.98 -8.63
CA ALA A 631 -10.15 37.16 -10.06
C ALA A 631 -10.91 38.45 -10.42
N LEU A 632 -11.70 39.03 -9.50
CA LEU A 632 -12.57 40.18 -9.78
C LEU A 632 -12.26 41.44 -8.95
N GLY A 633 -11.50 41.33 -7.86
CA GLY A 633 -11.17 42.48 -7.00
C GLY A 633 -12.30 42.96 -6.09
N PHE A 634 -13.37 42.18 -5.93
CA PHE A 634 -14.52 42.49 -5.08
C PHE A 634 -14.61 41.54 -3.87
N PRO A 635 -15.14 41.98 -2.72
CA PRO A 635 -15.54 41.08 -1.64
C PRO A 635 -16.55 40.04 -2.14
N ALA A 636 -16.16 38.77 -2.09
CA ALA A 636 -16.97 37.62 -2.49
C ALA A 636 -17.52 36.85 -1.27
N ALA A 637 -18.70 36.24 -1.47
CA ALA A 637 -19.37 35.37 -0.49
C ALA A 637 -20.08 34.19 -1.18
N ALA A 638 -20.27 33.08 -0.46
CA ALA A 638 -20.98 31.90 -0.94
C ALA A 638 -21.82 31.24 0.14
N SER A 639 -22.93 30.64 -0.29
CA SER A 639 -23.84 29.78 0.48
C SER A 639 -23.69 28.36 -0.03
N PHE A 640 -23.19 27.42 0.79
CA PHE A 640 -22.99 26.01 0.43
C PHE A 640 -23.97 25.09 1.12
N LYS A 641 -24.37 24.04 0.40
CA LYS A 641 -25.19 22.95 0.90
C LYS A 641 -24.82 21.64 0.20
N HIS A 642 -24.47 20.61 0.96
CA HIS A 642 -24.14 19.28 0.43
C HIS A 642 -23.02 19.29 -0.63
N VAL A 643 -21.92 20.01 -0.34
CA VAL A 643 -20.72 20.12 -1.17
C VAL A 643 -20.99 20.73 -2.55
N SER A 644 -21.91 21.70 -2.62
CA SER A 644 -22.12 22.57 -3.79
C SER A 644 -22.68 23.94 -3.35
N PRO A 645 -22.43 25.01 -4.12
CA PRO A 645 -23.01 26.31 -3.86
C PRO A 645 -24.52 26.32 -4.14
N ALA A 646 -25.33 26.62 -3.13
CA ALA A 646 -26.71 27.08 -3.31
C ALA A 646 -26.76 28.47 -3.98
N GLY A 647 -25.69 29.26 -3.81
CA GLY A 647 -25.40 30.46 -4.57
C GLY A 647 -24.07 31.08 -4.16
N ALA A 648 -23.46 31.85 -5.06
CA ALA A 648 -22.24 32.60 -4.82
C ALA A 648 -22.33 33.97 -5.50
N ALA A 649 -21.63 34.97 -4.96
CA ALA A 649 -21.67 36.33 -5.48
C ALA A 649 -20.46 37.17 -5.05
N ILE A 650 -20.26 38.28 -5.76
CA ILE A 650 -19.41 39.40 -5.36
C ILE A 650 -20.24 40.62 -4.94
N GLY A 651 -19.60 41.57 -4.26
CA GLY A 651 -20.19 42.78 -3.69
C GLY A 651 -20.59 43.87 -4.69
N VAL A 652 -21.35 43.50 -5.73
CA VAL A 652 -22.02 44.46 -6.62
C VAL A 652 -23.18 45.12 -5.84
N PRO A 653 -23.28 46.47 -5.81
CA PRO A 653 -24.32 47.18 -5.06
C PRO A 653 -25.73 46.66 -5.31
N LEU A 654 -26.56 46.64 -4.26
CA LEU A 654 -27.97 46.24 -4.34
C LEU A 654 -28.87 47.43 -4.68
N ASN A 655 -29.79 47.26 -5.63
CA ASN A 655 -30.90 48.19 -5.81
C ASN A 655 -32.07 47.91 -4.84
N ASP A 656 -32.99 48.84 -4.67
CA ASP A 656 -34.07 48.75 -3.67
C ASP A 656 -35.11 47.64 -3.93
N VAL A 657 -35.14 47.07 -5.14
CA VAL A 657 -35.91 45.85 -5.43
C VAL A 657 -35.14 44.62 -4.97
N GLU A 658 -33.85 44.53 -5.26
CA GLU A 658 -32.98 43.43 -4.79
C GLU A 658 -32.94 43.35 -3.25
N LYS A 659 -32.89 44.49 -2.55
CA LYS A 659 -32.97 44.56 -1.07
C LYS A 659 -34.25 43.91 -0.52
N LYS A 660 -35.35 43.96 -1.27
CA LYS A 660 -36.63 43.29 -0.95
C LYS A 660 -36.62 41.81 -1.32
N VAL A 661 -36.17 41.46 -2.54
CA VAL A 661 -36.08 40.06 -3.01
C VAL A 661 -35.16 39.19 -2.16
N TYR A 662 -34.14 39.79 -1.54
CA TYR A 662 -33.20 39.14 -0.62
C TYR A 662 -33.54 39.39 0.87
N MET A 663 -34.60 40.16 1.15
CA MET A 663 -35.11 40.45 2.50
C MET A 663 -34.05 41.04 3.45
N VAL A 664 -33.32 42.07 2.98
CA VAL A 664 -32.25 42.78 3.69
C VAL A 664 -32.45 44.29 3.78
N GLU A 665 -33.62 44.81 3.37
CA GLU A 665 -33.98 46.24 3.49
C GLU A 665 -33.95 46.77 4.95
N ASP A 666 -33.95 45.88 5.94
CA ASP A 666 -33.88 46.18 7.38
C ASP A 666 -32.47 45.98 7.99
N ILE A 667 -31.41 46.18 7.18
CA ILE A 667 -30.00 46.03 7.57
C ILE A 667 -29.27 47.37 7.49
N GLU A 668 -29.06 47.98 8.66
CA GLU A 668 -28.26 49.19 8.82
C GLU A 668 -26.81 48.96 8.35
N GLY A 669 -26.28 49.87 7.53
CA GLY A 669 -24.90 49.80 7.01
C GLY A 669 -24.70 48.89 5.79
N LEU A 670 -25.78 48.37 5.19
CA LEU A 670 -25.72 47.48 4.02
C LEU A 670 -24.99 48.12 2.83
N GLU A 671 -25.37 49.35 2.44
CA GLU A 671 -24.81 50.05 1.27
C GLU A 671 -23.28 50.19 1.34
N SER A 672 -22.75 50.45 2.54
CA SER A 672 -21.32 50.61 2.84
C SER A 672 -20.53 49.29 2.92
N SER A 673 -21.20 48.14 2.88
CA SER A 673 -20.57 46.83 3.01
C SER A 673 -20.74 46.02 1.72
N GLY A 674 -19.66 45.88 0.95
CA GLY A 674 -19.62 44.98 -0.21
C GLY A 674 -19.82 43.51 0.18
N LEU A 675 -19.32 43.08 1.35
CA LEU A 675 -19.40 41.68 1.78
C LEU A 675 -20.83 41.27 2.19
N ALA A 676 -21.54 42.12 2.94
CA ALA A 676 -22.95 41.89 3.27
C ALA A 676 -23.84 41.86 2.02
N GLN A 677 -23.56 42.71 1.04
CA GLN A 677 -24.25 42.71 -0.26
C GLN A 677 -23.93 41.43 -1.04
N ALA A 678 -22.67 40.98 -1.08
CA ALA A 678 -22.29 39.69 -1.65
C ALA A 678 -23.03 38.52 -0.96
N TYR A 679 -23.10 38.46 0.37
CA TYR A 679 -23.81 37.39 1.06
C TYR A 679 -25.33 37.45 0.83
N ALA A 680 -25.92 38.66 0.81
CA ALA A 680 -27.33 38.84 0.46
C ALA A 680 -27.65 38.33 -0.95
N ARG A 681 -26.78 38.59 -1.93
CA ARG A 681 -26.88 38.04 -3.29
C ARG A 681 -26.72 36.52 -3.32
N ALA A 682 -25.69 35.98 -2.66
CA ALA A 682 -25.35 34.56 -2.64
C ALA A 682 -26.44 33.70 -1.99
N ARG A 683 -26.95 34.08 -0.80
CA ARG A 683 -28.13 33.46 -0.17
C ARG A 683 -29.42 33.77 -0.94
N GLY A 684 -29.44 34.93 -1.60
CA GLY A 684 -30.56 35.45 -2.39
C GLY A 684 -30.86 34.68 -3.67
N ALA A 685 -29.89 33.95 -4.23
CA ALA A 685 -30.06 33.06 -5.38
C ALA A 685 -31.17 32.03 -5.11
N ASP A 686 -30.89 31.04 -4.25
CA ASP A 686 -31.84 30.01 -3.81
C ASP A 686 -31.91 29.99 -2.26
N ARG A 687 -33.01 30.54 -1.73
CA ARG A 687 -33.24 30.65 -0.28
C ARG A 687 -33.62 29.33 0.38
N MET A 688 -34.19 28.38 -0.38
CA MET A 688 -34.59 27.07 0.15
C MET A 688 -33.36 26.15 0.24
N SER A 689 -32.54 26.09 -0.80
CA SER A 689 -31.25 25.37 -0.76
C SER A 689 -30.28 25.97 0.27
N SER A 690 -30.34 27.29 0.51
CA SER A 690 -29.55 27.96 1.57
C SER A 690 -30.07 27.74 3.00
N PHE A 691 -31.13 26.95 3.23
CA PHE A 691 -31.63 26.68 4.58
C PHE A 691 -30.66 25.80 5.37
N GLY A 692 -29.97 26.37 6.36
CA GLY A 692 -28.88 25.70 7.07
C GLY A 692 -27.63 25.60 6.19
N ASP A 693 -27.28 26.67 5.49
CA ASP A 693 -26.07 26.84 4.69
C ASP A 693 -24.78 26.81 5.54
N ILE A 694 -23.68 26.38 4.91
CA ILE A 694 -22.33 26.74 5.33
C ILE A 694 -21.90 27.95 4.50
N ILE A 695 -21.53 29.03 5.16
CA ILE A 695 -21.22 30.32 4.53
C ILE A 695 -19.71 30.44 4.38
N ALA A 696 -19.23 30.87 3.22
CA ALA A 696 -17.86 31.35 3.06
C ALA A 696 -17.83 32.84 2.75
N LEU A 697 -16.86 33.54 3.33
CA LEU A 697 -16.62 34.98 3.18
C LEU A 697 -15.15 35.20 2.85
N SER A 698 -14.85 35.87 1.74
CA SER A 698 -13.47 36.14 1.30
C SER A 698 -12.71 37.15 2.20
N HIS A 699 -13.46 38.03 2.86
CA HIS A 699 -12.96 39.17 3.65
C HIS A 699 -13.42 39.07 5.11
N GLU A 700 -12.92 39.97 5.97
CA GLU A 700 -13.37 40.06 7.37
C GLU A 700 -14.89 40.15 7.48
N CYS A 701 -15.49 39.28 8.30
CA CYS A 701 -16.91 39.32 8.57
C CYS A 701 -17.26 40.55 9.42
N ASP A 702 -17.94 41.51 8.80
CA ASP A 702 -18.36 42.77 9.40
C ASP A 702 -19.74 42.71 10.09
N ILE A 703 -20.13 43.83 10.71
CA ILE A 703 -21.39 43.93 11.47
C ILE A 703 -22.63 43.79 10.56
N PRO A 704 -22.74 44.45 9.39
CA PRO A 704 -23.87 44.23 8.47
C PRO A 704 -24.00 42.77 8.01
N THR A 705 -22.88 42.11 7.67
CA THR A 705 -22.86 40.69 7.27
C THR A 705 -23.35 39.81 8.43
N ALA A 706 -22.81 40.01 9.64
CA ALA A 706 -23.24 39.29 10.83
C ALA A 706 -24.70 39.59 11.24
N LYS A 707 -25.23 40.80 10.98
CA LYS A 707 -26.67 41.12 11.15
C LYS A 707 -27.55 40.30 10.20
N ILE A 708 -27.17 40.14 8.93
CA ILE A 708 -27.90 39.28 7.98
C ILE A 708 -27.84 37.82 8.45
N ILE A 709 -26.63 37.29 8.66
CA ILE A 709 -26.43 35.91 9.11
C ILE A 709 -27.19 35.67 10.43
N GLY A 710 -27.18 36.63 11.35
CA GLY A 710 -27.91 36.62 12.62
C GLY A 710 -29.37 36.22 12.50
N LYS A 711 -30.11 36.84 11.57
CA LYS A 711 -31.56 36.63 11.33
C LYS A 711 -31.90 35.29 10.65
N GLU A 712 -30.92 34.62 10.06
CA GLU A 712 -31.12 33.50 9.13
C GLU A 712 -30.83 32.10 9.69
N VAL A 713 -31.42 31.06 9.08
CA VAL A 713 -31.08 29.66 9.41
C VAL A 713 -29.85 29.23 8.60
N SER A 714 -28.77 28.99 9.33
CA SER A 714 -27.43 28.66 8.82
C SER A 714 -26.77 27.64 9.75
N ASP A 715 -25.88 26.80 9.21
CA ASP A 715 -25.12 25.80 9.96
C ASP A 715 -23.77 26.33 10.49
N GLY A 716 -23.11 27.20 9.75
CA GLY A 716 -21.82 27.78 10.13
C GLY A 716 -21.27 28.78 9.11
N VAL A 717 -20.15 29.41 9.45
CA VAL A 717 -19.44 30.36 8.59
C VAL A 717 -17.91 30.17 8.66
N ILE A 718 -17.24 30.39 7.53
CA ILE A 718 -15.77 30.46 7.38
C ILE A 718 -15.33 31.78 6.74
N ALA A 719 -14.32 32.43 7.32
CA ALA A 719 -13.81 33.75 6.91
C ALA A 719 -12.32 33.89 7.31
N PRO A 720 -11.53 34.82 6.74
CA PRO A 720 -10.14 35.05 7.19
C PRO A 720 -10.06 35.68 8.59
N SER A 721 -11.06 36.48 8.97
CA SER A 721 -11.20 37.13 10.28
C SER A 721 -12.65 37.57 10.53
N TYR A 722 -12.92 38.09 11.72
CA TYR A 722 -14.24 38.54 12.16
C TYR A 722 -14.08 39.79 13.01
N HIS A 723 -14.86 40.85 12.72
CA HIS A 723 -14.93 42.01 13.59
C HIS A 723 -15.43 41.58 14.99
N PRO A 724 -14.91 42.11 16.12
CA PRO A 724 -15.25 41.61 17.46
C PRO A 724 -16.76 41.60 17.76
N GLU A 725 -17.50 42.61 17.31
CA GLU A 725 -18.96 42.66 17.45
C GLU A 725 -19.69 41.67 16.53
N ALA A 726 -19.19 41.47 15.30
CA ALA A 726 -19.72 40.49 14.37
C ALA A 726 -19.61 39.07 14.96
N LEU A 727 -18.44 38.74 15.54
CA LEU A 727 -18.24 37.49 16.26
C LEU A 727 -19.19 37.34 17.46
N GLN A 728 -19.48 38.41 18.21
CA GLN A 728 -20.48 38.37 19.30
C GLN A 728 -21.91 38.13 18.81
N ILE A 729 -22.30 38.66 17.64
CA ILE A 729 -23.61 38.39 17.02
C ILE A 729 -23.69 36.91 16.60
N LEU A 730 -22.68 36.42 15.89
CA LEU A 730 -22.62 35.04 15.39
C LEU A 730 -22.61 34.01 16.53
N ARG A 731 -21.86 34.27 17.61
CA ARG A 731 -21.80 33.41 18.81
C ARG A 731 -23.16 33.19 19.48
N LYS A 732 -24.10 34.13 19.38
CA LYS A 732 -25.45 33.99 19.96
C LYS A 732 -26.33 32.98 19.19
N LYS A 733 -26.02 32.68 17.92
CA LYS A 733 -26.79 31.76 17.08
C LYS A 733 -26.74 30.31 17.60
N LYS A 734 -27.78 29.53 17.30
CA LYS A 734 -27.96 28.13 17.74
C LYS A 734 -27.66 27.92 19.24
N ALA A 735 -28.10 28.85 20.10
CA ALA A 735 -27.89 28.83 21.56
C ALA A 735 -26.41 28.58 21.95
N GLY A 736 -25.50 29.39 21.39
CA GLY A 736 -24.06 29.28 21.64
C GLY A 736 -23.31 28.29 20.75
N LYS A 737 -24.01 27.44 19.97
CA LYS A 737 -23.42 26.28 19.27
C LYS A 737 -23.21 26.48 17.77
N TYR A 738 -23.46 27.67 17.23
CA TYR A 738 -23.23 27.98 15.82
C TYR A 738 -21.74 27.90 15.47
N LEU A 739 -21.42 27.27 14.33
CA LEU A 739 -20.03 27.02 13.92
C LEU A 739 -19.42 28.29 13.33
N VAL A 740 -18.28 28.72 13.87
CA VAL A 740 -17.50 29.84 13.34
C VAL A 740 -16.06 29.37 13.14
N LEU A 741 -15.61 29.34 11.89
CA LEU A 741 -14.26 28.96 11.48
C LEU A 741 -13.48 30.18 11.00
N GLN A 742 -12.24 30.31 11.42
CA GLN A 742 -11.30 31.29 10.86
C GLN A 742 -10.27 30.56 10.00
N MET A 743 -10.19 30.89 8.72
CA MET A 743 -9.19 30.33 7.80
C MET A 743 -7.93 31.21 7.74
N ASP A 744 -6.77 30.61 7.51
CA ASP A 744 -5.55 31.30 7.12
C ASP A 744 -5.61 31.63 5.61
N PRO A 745 -5.71 32.91 5.19
CA PRO A 745 -5.79 33.26 3.78
C PRO A 745 -4.49 33.02 3.01
N SER A 746 -3.34 32.89 3.69
CA SER A 746 -2.05 32.60 3.08
C SER A 746 -1.87 31.12 2.72
N TYR A 747 -2.72 30.23 3.25
CA TYR A 747 -2.67 28.80 2.95
C TYR A 747 -2.91 28.51 1.46
N SER A 748 -2.14 27.56 0.94
CA SER A 748 -2.35 26.89 -0.35
C SER A 748 -2.22 25.38 -0.15
N PRO A 749 -3.15 24.56 -0.68
CA PRO A 749 -3.02 23.11 -0.64
C PRO A 749 -1.88 22.62 -1.56
N PRO A 750 -1.35 21.40 -1.32
CA PRO A 750 -0.40 20.74 -2.23
C PRO A 750 -0.96 20.54 -3.64
N ALA A 751 -0.07 20.41 -4.63
CA ALA A 751 -0.42 20.17 -6.03
C ALA A 751 -1.08 18.80 -6.29
N GLN A 752 -0.82 17.80 -5.44
CA GLN A 752 -1.42 16.48 -5.52
C GLN A 752 -2.46 16.28 -4.41
N GLU A 753 -3.66 15.83 -4.78
CA GLU A 753 -4.69 15.36 -3.86
C GLU A 753 -4.82 13.83 -3.88
N SER A 754 -5.50 13.26 -2.90
CA SER A 754 -5.75 11.81 -2.82
C SER A 754 -7.05 11.51 -2.08
N ARG A 755 -7.76 10.47 -2.51
CA ARG A 755 -9.06 10.05 -1.98
C ARG A 755 -9.18 8.53 -1.99
N THR A 756 -9.92 7.95 -1.04
CA THR A 756 -10.18 6.50 -1.02
C THR A 756 -11.60 6.20 -1.51
N SER A 757 -11.73 5.31 -2.48
CA SER A 757 -13.01 4.82 -3.00
C SER A 757 -13.00 3.28 -3.01
N TYR A 758 -13.97 2.65 -2.32
CA TYR A 758 -14.06 1.19 -2.17
C TYR A 758 -12.72 0.52 -1.73
N GLY A 759 -12.00 1.17 -0.80
CA GLY A 759 -10.69 0.72 -0.31
C GLY A 759 -9.49 1.03 -1.23
N ILE A 760 -9.73 1.47 -2.47
CA ILE A 760 -8.69 1.84 -3.44
C ILE A 760 -8.36 3.33 -3.25
N THR A 761 -7.08 3.67 -3.12
CA THR A 761 -6.63 5.07 -3.10
C THR A 761 -6.42 5.58 -4.52
N LEU A 762 -7.13 6.65 -4.87
CA LEU A 762 -6.98 7.38 -6.13
C LEU A 762 -6.20 8.68 -5.86
N THR A 763 -5.23 8.98 -6.72
CA THR A 763 -4.33 10.12 -6.59
C THR A 763 -4.35 10.96 -7.87
N GLN A 764 -4.48 12.29 -7.77
CA GLN A 764 -4.50 13.16 -8.94
C GLN A 764 -3.87 14.53 -8.64
N HIS A 765 -3.54 15.31 -9.67
CA HIS A 765 -3.29 16.73 -9.50
C HIS A 765 -4.60 17.42 -9.10
N ARG A 766 -4.58 18.37 -8.16
CA ARG A 766 -5.77 19.17 -7.81
C ARG A 766 -6.19 20.05 -8.99
N ASN A 767 -7.46 20.45 -9.03
CA ASN A 767 -7.90 21.48 -9.97
C ASN A 767 -7.45 22.87 -9.49
N ASP A 768 -6.34 23.36 -10.03
CA ASP A 768 -5.77 24.68 -9.78
C ASP A 768 -5.86 25.63 -10.98
N ALA A 769 -6.64 25.27 -12.01
CA ALA A 769 -6.86 26.09 -13.19
C ALA A 769 -7.38 27.49 -12.81
N LEU A 770 -6.67 28.53 -13.24
CA LEU A 770 -7.01 29.92 -12.94
C LEU A 770 -8.08 30.43 -13.90
N ILE A 771 -9.21 30.85 -13.36
CA ILE A 771 -10.29 31.50 -14.11
C ILE A 771 -10.18 33.01 -13.86
N THR A 772 -9.98 33.81 -14.91
CA THR A 772 -9.83 35.26 -14.81
C THR A 772 -10.51 35.98 -15.99
N PRO A 773 -11.14 37.15 -15.79
CA PRO A 773 -11.97 37.82 -16.79
C PRO A 773 -11.33 37.92 -18.18
N HIS A 774 -10.14 38.54 -18.26
CA HIS A 774 -9.52 38.89 -19.54
C HIS A 774 -8.64 37.79 -20.16
N ASN A 775 -8.48 36.63 -19.50
CA ASN A 775 -7.68 35.51 -20.03
C ASN A 775 -8.51 34.24 -20.32
N SER A 776 -9.61 34.01 -19.58
CA SER A 776 -10.39 32.77 -19.68
C SER A 776 -11.52 32.83 -20.71
N PHE A 777 -11.87 34.02 -21.20
CA PHE A 777 -13.03 34.27 -22.06
C PHE A 777 -12.65 34.98 -23.38
N THR A 778 -11.43 34.76 -23.86
CA THR A 778 -10.88 35.41 -25.08
C THR A 778 -11.26 34.70 -26.38
N SER A 779 -11.54 33.40 -26.36
CA SER A 779 -11.91 32.63 -27.56
C SER A 779 -13.41 32.78 -27.86
N ILE A 780 -13.79 33.89 -28.50
CA ILE A 780 -15.18 34.11 -28.95
C ILE A 780 -15.37 33.39 -30.29
N ILE A 781 -16.20 32.34 -30.30
CA ILE A 781 -16.48 31.52 -31.48
C ILE A 781 -17.61 32.14 -32.32
N VAL A 782 -18.59 32.75 -31.65
CA VAL A 782 -19.77 33.38 -32.26
C VAL A 782 -20.13 34.65 -31.49
N PRO A 783 -20.31 35.82 -32.14
CA PRO A 783 -19.95 36.09 -33.54
C PRO A 783 -18.43 35.95 -33.76
N LYS A 784 -18.02 35.53 -34.95
CA LYS A 784 -16.60 35.55 -35.33
C LYS A 784 -16.07 36.97 -35.35
N ASP A 785 -14.77 37.12 -35.06
CA ASP A 785 -14.05 38.40 -35.09
C ASP A 785 -14.67 39.49 -34.17
N SER A 786 -15.37 39.05 -33.12
CA SER A 786 -15.99 39.94 -32.13
C SER A 786 -14.95 40.75 -31.34
N PRO A 787 -15.29 41.98 -30.91
CA PRO A 787 -14.52 42.68 -29.89
C PRO A 787 -14.61 41.93 -28.54
N THR A 788 -13.77 42.33 -27.58
CA THR A 788 -13.83 41.83 -26.20
C THR A 788 -15.24 42.00 -25.61
N LEU A 789 -15.68 40.98 -24.86
CA LEU A 789 -16.96 40.98 -24.15
C LEU A 789 -17.06 42.18 -23.18
N PRO A 790 -18.26 42.73 -22.92
CA PRO A 790 -18.45 43.78 -21.91
C PRO A 790 -18.02 43.34 -20.52
N ASP A 791 -17.54 44.26 -19.68
CA ASP A 791 -17.07 43.96 -18.33
C ASP A 791 -18.14 43.29 -17.45
N SER A 792 -19.42 43.61 -17.66
CA SER A 792 -20.56 42.92 -17.02
C SER A 792 -20.64 41.43 -17.39
N ALA A 793 -20.47 41.11 -18.67
CA ALA A 793 -20.46 39.75 -19.18
C ALA A 793 -19.22 38.98 -18.71
N LEU A 794 -18.04 39.62 -18.74
CA LEU A 794 -16.79 39.03 -18.23
C LEU A 794 -16.88 38.73 -16.72
N ARG A 795 -17.43 39.67 -15.94
CA ARG A 795 -17.72 39.50 -14.51
C ARG A 795 -18.66 38.31 -14.26
N ASP A 796 -19.79 38.26 -14.98
CA ASP A 796 -20.84 37.28 -14.69
C ASP A 796 -20.47 35.88 -15.21
N LEU A 797 -19.74 35.77 -16.33
CA LEU A 797 -19.11 34.51 -16.75
C LEU A 797 -18.05 34.05 -15.74
N THR A 798 -17.20 34.96 -15.22
CA THR A 798 -16.22 34.62 -14.17
C THR A 798 -16.92 34.06 -12.92
N VAL A 799 -18.01 34.68 -12.48
CA VAL A 799 -18.81 34.18 -11.34
C VAL A 799 -19.40 32.80 -11.63
N ALA A 800 -19.98 32.59 -12.81
CA ALA A 800 -20.55 31.29 -13.19
C ALA A 800 -19.49 30.19 -13.28
N THR A 801 -18.38 30.42 -13.99
CA THR A 801 -17.31 29.43 -14.20
C THR A 801 -16.57 29.08 -12.91
N ILE A 802 -16.30 30.04 -12.02
CA ILE A 802 -15.70 29.76 -10.70
C ILE A 802 -16.69 29.02 -9.79
N ALA A 803 -17.99 29.31 -9.85
CA ALA A 803 -18.99 28.53 -9.11
C ALA A 803 -19.01 27.05 -9.53
N LEU A 804 -18.92 26.79 -10.84
CA LEU A 804 -18.91 25.43 -11.40
C LEU A 804 -17.68 24.62 -10.99
N LYS A 805 -16.51 25.24 -10.87
CA LYS A 805 -15.27 24.59 -10.42
C LYS A 805 -15.38 23.90 -9.05
N PHE A 806 -16.33 24.34 -8.20
CA PHE A 806 -16.62 23.78 -6.88
C PHE A 806 -18.08 23.29 -6.75
N THR A 807 -18.71 22.93 -7.86
CA THR A 807 -20.05 22.33 -7.93
C THR A 807 -19.96 20.86 -8.35
N GLN A 808 -20.70 19.97 -7.71
CA GLN A 808 -20.73 18.54 -8.09
C GLN A 808 -21.21 18.36 -9.55
N SER A 809 -20.47 17.62 -10.35
CA SER A 809 -20.73 17.47 -11.79
C SER A 809 -21.83 16.43 -12.14
N ASN A 810 -22.49 16.52 -13.30
CA ASN A 810 -22.40 17.62 -14.26
C ASN A 810 -23.15 18.86 -13.76
N SER A 811 -22.58 20.03 -14.03
CA SER A 811 -23.06 21.31 -13.53
C SER A 811 -23.17 22.40 -14.61
N VAL A 812 -24.19 23.24 -14.48
CA VAL A 812 -24.49 24.40 -15.34
C VAL A 812 -24.93 25.55 -14.45
N CYS A 813 -24.42 26.76 -14.69
CA CYS A 813 -24.64 27.92 -13.84
C CYS A 813 -24.98 29.16 -14.68
N TYR A 814 -26.11 29.79 -14.37
CA TYR A 814 -26.55 31.08 -14.87
C TYR A 814 -26.20 32.16 -13.85
N ALA A 815 -25.64 33.27 -14.31
CA ALA A 815 -25.21 34.40 -13.49
C ALA A 815 -25.62 35.75 -14.11
N LEU A 816 -25.88 36.72 -13.25
CA LEU A 816 -26.22 38.10 -13.59
C LEU A 816 -25.87 39.01 -12.40
N ASN A 817 -25.47 40.26 -12.64
CA ASN A 817 -25.21 41.27 -11.60
C ASN A 817 -24.20 40.83 -10.52
N GLY A 818 -23.16 40.09 -10.92
CA GLY A 818 -22.10 39.61 -10.03
C GLY A 818 -22.50 38.43 -9.14
N GLN A 819 -23.59 37.73 -9.46
CA GLN A 819 -24.08 36.59 -8.68
C GLN A 819 -24.57 35.43 -9.52
N VAL A 820 -24.54 34.24 -8.95
CA VAL A 820 -25.36 33.10 -9.38
C VAL A 820 -26.84 33.47 -9.25
N ILE A 821 -27.64 33.13 -10.27
CA ILE A 821 -29.10 33.25 -10.27
C ILE A 821 -29.81 31.90 -10.45
N GLY A 822 -29.15 30.92 -11.06
CA GLY A 822 -29.67 29.55 -11.17
C GLY A 822 -28.54 28.55 -11.44
N LEU A 823 -28.51 27.45 -10.69
CA LEU A 823 -27.40 26.50 -10.72
C LEU A 823 -27.90 25.06 -10.56
N GLY A 824 -27.42 24.18 -11.44
CA GLY A 824 -27.64 22.74 -11.42
C GLY A 824 -26.37 21.99 -11.04
N ALA A 825 -26.53 20.94 -10.24
CA ALA A 825 -25.44 20.14 -9.69
C ALA A 825 -25.82 18.65 -9.65
N GLY A 826 -24.80 17.77 -9.70
CA GLY A 826 -24.93 16.32 -9.59
C GLY A 826 -25.70 15.63 -10.72
N GLN A 827 -25.90 16.31 -11.86
CA GLN A 827 -26.78 15.82 -12.93
C GLN A 827 -26.05 14.90 -13.91
N GLN A 828 -26.78 13.89 -14.41
CA GLN A 828 -26.22 12.90 -15.35
C GLN A 828 -26.37 13.32 -16.82
N SER A 829 -27.47 14.01 -17.16
CA SER A 829 -27.74 14.53 -18.51
C SER A 829 -27.47 16.04 -18.57
N ARG A 830 -26.69 16.48 -19.56
CA ARG A 830 -26.36 17.90 -19.76
C ARG A 830 -27.60 18.76 -19.92
N ILE A 831 -28.54 18.37 -20.79
CA ILE A 831 -29.79 19.12 -20.99
C ILE A 831 -30.68 19.13 -19.73
N HIS A 832 -30.68 18.07 -18.92
CA HIS A 832 -31.42 18.09 -17.65
C HIS A 832 -30.80 19.08 -16.65
N CYS A 833 -29.46 19.17 -16.63
CA CYS A 833 -28.76 20.20 -15.85
C CYS A 833 -29.07 21.61 -16.36
N THR A 834 -28.99 21.85 -17.67
CA THR A 834 -29.31 23.14 -18.32
C THR A 834 -30.75 23.57 -18.10
N ARG A 835 -31.70 22.63 -18.08
CA ARG A 835 -33.11 22.86 -17.70
C ARG A 835 -33.20 23.25 -16.23
N LEU A 836 -32.83 22.37 -15.30
CA LEU A 836 -32.93 22.59 -13.84
C LEU A 836 -32.24 23.90 -13.40
N ALA A 837 -31.05 24.19 -13.92
CA ALA A 837 -30.33 25.43 -13.64
C ALA A 837 -31.07 26.67 -14.18
N GLY A 838 -31.68 26.57 -15.37
CA GLY A 838 -32.49 27.63 -15.96
C GLY A 838 -33.83 27.81 -15.23
N ASP A 839 -34.48 26.72 -14.82
CA ASP A 839 -35.75 26.75 -14.10
C ASP A 839 -35.59 27.44 -12.73
N LYS A 840 -34.40 27.31 -12.10
CA LYS A 840 -34.00 28.10 -10.93
C LYS A 840 -33.79 29.59 -11.26
N ALA A 841 -33.14 29.92 -12.37
CA ALA A 841 -32.96 31.33 -12.80
C ALA A 841 -34.31 32.00 -13.12
N ASP A 842 -35.23 31.26 -13.74
CA ASP A 842 -36.60 31.69 -14.02
C ASP A 842 -37.39 31.93 -12.72
N ASN A 843 -37.30 31.03 -11.74
CA ASN A 843 -37.91 31.22 -10.41
C ASN A 843 -37.27 32.40 -9.64
N TRP A 844 -35.95 32.57 -9.71
CA TRP A 844 -35.24 33.75 -9.20
C TRP A 844 -35.80 35.04 -9.82
N TRP A 845 -36.02 35.08 -11.14
CA TRP A 845 -36.55 36.26 -11.83
C TRP A 845 -38.04 36.51 -11.53
N MET A 846 -38.86 35.46 -11.39
CA MET A 846 -40.28 35.60 -10.99
C MET A 846 -40.44 36.28 -9.62
N ARG A 847 -39.45 36.18 -8.71
CA ARG A 847 -39.46 36.88 -7.42
C ARG A 847 -39.34 38.40 -7.53
N PHE A 848 -38.88 38.94 -8.67
CA PHE A 848 -38.86 40.37 -8.97
C PHE A 848 -40.20 40.90 -9.50
N HIS A 849 -41.16 40.03 -9.82
CA HIS A 849 -42.47 40.45 -10.30
C HIS A 849 -43.22 41.25 -9.22
N SER A 850 -43.88 42.34 -9.59
CA SER A 850 -44.59 43.26 -8.68
C SER A 850 -45.53 42.54 -7.69
N ARG A 851 -46.30 41.55 -8.15
CA ARG A 851 -47.15 40.68 -7.32
C ARG A 851 -46.41 39.95 -6.20
N ALA A 852 -45.17 39.49 -6.43
CA ALA A 852 -44.36 38.81 -5.42
C ALA A 852 -43.74 39.80 -4.41
N LEU A 853 -43.43 41.01 -4.85
CA LEU A 853 -42.94 42.11 -4.00
C LEU A 853 -44.04 42.73 -3.14
N ALA A 854 -45.28 42.76 -3.62
CA ALA A 854 -46.44 43.39 -2.98
C ALA A 854 -47.23 42.45 -2.04
N VAL A 855 -46.71 41.26 -1.73
CA VAL A 855 -47.39 40.27 -0.88
C VAL A 855 -47.65 40.82 0.52
N LYS A 856 -48.93 40.83 0.92
CA LYS A 856 -49.36 41.21 2.28
C LYS A 856 -49.32 40.01 3.21
N TRP A 857 -48.40 40.06 4.18
CA TRP A 857 -48.14 38.96 5.11
C TRP A 857 -49.04 39.04 6.35
N ARG A 858 -49.57 37.88 6.76
CA ARG A 858 -50.26 37.77 8.04
C ARG A 858 -49.32 38.15 9.19
N LYS A 859 -49.84 38.91 10.16
CA LYS A 859 -49.11 39.31 11.37
C LYS A 859 -48.55 38.08 12.10
N GLY A 860 -47.23 37.92 12.10
CA GLY A 860 -46.51 36.82 12.75
C GLY A 860 -45.88 35.77 11.81
N ALA A 861 -46.11 35.82 10.49
CA ALA A 861 -45.50 34.90 9.53
C ALA A 861 -43.95 34.98 9.55
N LYS A 862 -43.25 33.83 9.65
CA LYS A 862 -41.79 33.77 9.83
C LYS A 862 -41.05 33.88 8.49
N ARG A 863 -39.77 34.28 8.50
CA ARG A 863 -38.94 34.41 7.27
C ARG A 863 -38.85 33.12 6.45
N ALA A 864 -38.85 31.94 7.08
CA ALA A 864 -38.89 30.65 6.39
C ALA A 864 -40.23 30.42 5.67
N ASP A 865 -41.33 30.51 6.42
CA ASP A 865 -42.71 30.40 5.93
C ASP A 865 -42.95 31.35 4.73
N LYS A 866 -42.53 32.63 4.85
CA LYS A 866 -42.54 33.63 3.78
C LYS A 866 -41.68 33.27 2.57
N SER A 867 -40.57 32.55 2.77
CA SER A 867 -39.67 32.16 1.68
C SER A 867 -40.29 31.07 0.84
N ASN A 868 -40.82 30.02 1.48
CA ASN A 868 -41.52 28.92 0.81
C ASN A 868 -42.80 29.41 0.10
N ALA A 869 -43.60 30.26 0.76
CA ALA A 869 -44.83 30.77 0.19
C ALA A 869 -44.61 31.65 -1.07
N ILE A 870 -43.52 32.46 -1.09
CA ILE A 870 -43.06 33.13 -2.32
C ILE A 870 -42.59 32.10 -3.36
N ASP A 871 -41.84 31.08 -2.97
CA ASP A 871 -41.26 30.13 -3.91
C ASP A 871 -42.33 29.31 -4.64
N MET A 872 -43.34 28.80 -3.95
CA MET A 872 -44.48 28.10 -4.56
C MET A 872 -45.23 29.00 -5.56
N LEU A 873 -45.39 30.29 -5.23
CA LEU A 873 -45.98 31.29 -6.12
C LEU A 873 -45.09 31.53 -7.37
N CYS A 874 -43.78 31.68 -7.18
CA CYS A 874 -42.84 32.05 -8.25
C CYS A 874 -42.44 30.87 -9.15
N SER A 875 -42.40 29.65 -8.65
CA SER A 875 -42.27 28.41 -9.43
C SER A 875 -43.57 28.03 -10.14
N GLY A 876 -44.74 28.43 -9.61
CA GLY A 876 -46.05 28.18 -10.22
C GLY A 876 -46.69 26.86 -9.79
N ILE A 877 -46.19 26.23 -8.72
CA ILE A 877 -46.67 24.95 -8.18
C ILE A 877 -47.72 25.12 -7.07
N VAL A 878 -48.36 26.28 -6.95
CA VAL A 878 -49.36 26.57 -5.91
C VAL A 878 -50.51 25.56 -6.02
N PRO A 879 -50.80 24.76 -4.96
CA PRO A 879 -51.86 23.75 -5.03
C PRO A 879 -53.23 24.34 -5.35
N GLU A 880 -54.06 23.59 -6.07
CA GLU A 880 -55.42 24.02 -6.45
C GLU A 880 -56.39 23.98 -5.26
N SER A 881 -56.27 22.99 -4.37
CA SER A 881 -57.15 22.78 -3.22
C SER A 881 -56.50 21.88 -2.15
N GLY A 882 -57.20 21.68 -1.03
CA GLY A 882 -56.79 20.78 0.06
C GLY A 882 -55.87 21.38 1.12
N PRO A 883 -55.38 20.58 2.09
CA PRO A 883 -54.71 21.09 3.28
C PRO A 883 -53.43 21.89 3.01
N GLU A 884 -52.66 21.53 1.97
CA GLU A 884 -51.46 22.28 1.57
C GLU A 884 -51.83 23.67 1.02
N ARG A 885 -52.98 23.79 0.33
CA ARG A 885 -53.50 25.09 -0.11
C ARG A 885 -53.94 25.94 1.08
N GLU A 886 -54.64 25.35 2.05
CA GLU A 886 -55.05 26.03 3.29
C GLU A 886 -53.84 26.51 4.11
N GLU A 887 -52.79 25.70 4.23
CA GLU A 887 -51.53 26.09 4.89
C GLU A 887 -50.81 27.22 4.13
N TRP A 888 -50.71 27.12 2.80
CA TRP A 888 -50.12 28.18 1.96
C TRP A 888 -50.89 29.50 2.11
N GLU A 889 -52.22 29.49 1.98
CA GLU A 889 -53.07 30.68 2.12
C GLU A 889 -52.99 31.30 3.51
N GLY A 890 -52.88 30.47 4.56
CA GLY A 890 -52.80 30.90 5.96
C GLY A 890 -51.60 31.79 6.33
N ASN A 891 -50.63 31.95 5.42
CA ASN A 891 -49.48 32.86 5.54
C ASN A 891 -49.82 34.32 5.20
N PHE A 892 -50.87 34.58 4.43
CA PHE A 892 -51.17 35.90 3.88
C PHE A 892 -52.27 36.63 4.67
N GLU A 893 -52.25 37.97 4.57
CA GLU A 893 -53.39 38.82 4.93
C GLU A 893 -54.34 38.97 3.73
N VAL A 894 -53.79 39.01 2.52
CA VAL A 894 -54.52 38.97 1.25
C VAL A 894 -53.81 37.96 0.35
N VAL A 895 -54.49 36.86 0.03
CA VAL A 895 -53.93 35.77 -0.79
C VAL A 895 -53.60 36.30 -2.20
N PRO A 896 -52.35 36.17 -2.69
CA PRO A 896 -51.99 36.57 -4.04
C PRO A 896 -52.53 35.57 -5.07
N SER A 897 -53.02 36.07 -6.22
CA SER A 897 -53.43 35.19 -7.31
C SER A 897 -52.22 34.45 -7.91
N PRO A 898 -52.29 33.12 -8.10
CA PRO A 898 -51.29 32.38 -8.87
C PRO A 898 -51.03 33.01 -10.24
N PHE A 899 -49.81 32.86 -10.76
CA PHE A 899 -49.48 33.37 -12.09
C PHE A 899 -50.01 32.46 -13.19
N THR A 900 -50.62 33.03 -14.23
CA THR A 900 -51.00 32.24 -15.42
C THR A 900 -49.77 31.90 -16.26
N SER A 901 -49.87 30.88 -17.11
CA SER A 901 -48.82 30.50 -18.06
C SER A 901 -48.40 31.67 -18.98
N GLU A 902 -49.32 32.57 -19.28
CA GLU A 902 -49.14 33.76 -20.11
C GLU A 902 -48.38 34.84 -19.33
N GLU A 903 -48.79 35.15 -18.09
CA GLU A 903 -48.10 36.11 -17.22
C GLU A 903 -46.64 35.69 -16.97
N ARG A 904 -46.42 34.39 -16.72
CA ARG A 904 -45.07 33.82 -16.57
C ARG A 904 -44.25 34.02 -17.84
N ARG A 905 -44.81 33.66 -19.00
CA ARG A 905 -44.13 33.78 -20.31
C ARG A 905 -43.77 35.23 -20.64
N GLU A 906 -44.66 36.17 -20.34
CA GLU A 906 -44.41 37.60 -20.54
C GLU A 906 -43.33 38.14 -19.59
N TRP A 907 -43.36 37.78 -18.30
CA TRP A 907 -42.36 38.25 -17.34
C TRP A 907 -40.97 37.65 -17.58
N LEU A 908 -40.89 36.34 -17.85
CA LEU A 908 -39.64 35.65 -18.18
C LEU A 908 -39.02 36.21 -19.46
N GLY A 909 -39.83 36.56 -20.46
CA GLY A 909 -39.38 37.21 -21.70
C GLY A 909 -38.77 38.62 -21.52
N ARG A 910 -38.77 39.18 -20.31
CA ARG A 910 -38.09 40.45 -19.96
C ARG A 910 -36.68 40.24 -19.39
N LEU A 911 -36.31 39.01 -19.03
CA LEU A 911 -34.96 38.70 -18.57
C LEU A 911 -33.97 38.80 -19.74
N SER A 912 -32.81 39.42 -19.51
CA SER A 912 -31.80 39.71 -20.53
C SER A 912 -30.41 39.87 -19.89
N GLU A 913 -29.36 39.97 -20.72
CA GLU A 913 -27.95 40.09 -20.32
C GLU A 913 -27.40 38.96 -19.42
N VAL A 914 -28.10 37.83 -19.31
CA VAL A 914 -27.65 36.72 -18.46
C VAL A 914 -26.42 36.04 -19.07
N ALA A 915 -25.44 35.76 -18.22
CA ALA A 915 -24.30 34.91 -18.54
C ALA A 915 -24.59 33.46 -18.11
N VAL A 916 -24.15 32.48 -18.88
CA VAL A 916 -24.21 31.06 -18.50
C VAL A 916 -22.87 30.39 -18.74
N SER A 917 -22.49 29.48 -17.84
CA SER A 917 -21.34 28.59 -18.04
C SER A 917 -21.74 27.12 -17.81
N SER A 918 -20.95 26.21 -18.38
CA SER A 918 -21.14 24.75 -18.29
C SER A 918 -19.80 24.07 -18.02
N ASP A 919 -19.75 23.13 -17.07
CA ASP A 919 -18.49 22.47 -16.68
C ASP A 919 -17.88 21.56 -17.76
N ALA A 920 -18.67 21.18 -18.78
CA ALA A 920 -18.23 20.54 -20.02
C ALA A 920 -19.08 20.98 -21.23
N PHE A 921 -18.68 20.54 -22.42
CA PHE A 921 -19.32 20.88 -23.70
C PHE A 921 -20.82 20.56 -23.77
N PHE A 922 -21.52 21.22 -24.70
CA PHE A 922 -22.92 20.93 -25.01
C PHE A 922 -23.02 19.87 -26.13
N PRO A 923 -23.63 18.69 -25.88
CA PRO A 923 -23.73 17.64 -26.91
C PRO A 923 -24.69 17.97 -28.06
N PHE A 924 -25.71 18.81 -27.80
CA PHE A 924 -26.79 19.13 -28.73
C PHE A 924 -27.31 20.55 -28.55
N THR A 925 -27.96 21.06 -29.59
CA THR A 925 -28.50 22.42 -29.73
C THR A 925 -29.66 22.73 -28.77
N ASP A 926 -30.33 21.71 -28.23
CA ASP A 926 -31.39 21.81 -27.23
C ASP A 926 -30.97 22.57 -25.97
N ASN A 927 -29.68 22.50 -25.61
CA ASN A 927 -29.07 23.27 -24.54
C ASN A 927 -29.04 24.76 -24.88
N VAL A 928 -28.60 25.11 -26.09
CA VAL A 928 -28.54 26.49 -26.58
C VAL A 928 -29.95 27.09 -26.67
N PHE A 929 -30.94 26.30 -27.12
CA PHE A 929 -32.36 26.68 -27.06
C PHE A 929 -32.92 26.81 -25.64
N ARG A 930 -32.41 26.06 -24.64
CA ARG A 930 -32.87 26.20 -23.24
C ARG A 930 -32.26 27.43 -22.56
N VAL A 931 -30.96 27.71 -22.74
CA VAL A 931 -30.32 28.87 -22.10
C VAL A 931 -30.90 30.19 -22.62
N ALA A 932 -31.14 30.30 -23.93
CA ALA A 932 -31.70 31.51 -24.55
C ALA A 932 -33.12 31.88 -24.04
N ARG A 933 -33.89 30.91 -23.52
CA ARG A 933 -35.22 31.16 -22.92
C ARG A 933 -35.17 31.87 -21.57
N SER A 934 -34.03 31.84 -20.88
CA SER A 934 -33.80 32.55 -19.60
C SER A 934 -32.90 33.77 -19.79
N GLY A 935 -33.11 34.52 -20.87
CA GLY A 935 -32.45 35.81 -21.11
C GLY A 935 -30.95 35.77 -21.39
N VAL A 936 -30.39 34.59 -21.69
CA VAL A 936 -28.94 34.43 -21.89
C VAL A 936 -28.45 35.16 -23.14
N LYS A 937 -27.38 35.93 -22.97
CA LYS A 937 -26.64 36.59 -24.04
C LYS A 937 -25.17 36.16 -24.14
N TYR A 938 -24.60 35.61 -23.08
CA TYR A 938 -23.21 35.21 -23.03
C TYR A 938 -23.11 33.76 -22.54
N LEU A 939 -22.45 32.89 -23.30
CA LEU A 939 -22.37 31.45 -23.04
C LEU A 939 -20.89 31.04 -23.06
N ALA A 940 -20.34 30.55 -21.94
CA ALA A 940 -19.01 29.95 -21.88
C ALA A 940 -19.08 28.44 -21.65
N ALA A 941 -18.57 27.65 -22.59
CA ALA A 941 -18.49 26.20 -22.44
C ALA A 941 -17.22 25.65 -23.12
N PRO A 942 -16.67 24.53 -22.62
CA PRO A 942 -15.66 23.79 -23.37
C PRO A 942 -16.18 23.32 -24.72
N THR A 943 -15.26 23.19 -25.68
CA THR A 943 -15.46 22.57 -26.99
C THR A 943 -15.06 21.08 -26.96
N GLY A 944 -15.13 20.40 -28.10
CA GLY A 944 -14.82 18.97 -28.26
C GLY A 944 -16.05 18.10 -28.53
N SER A 945 -17.21 18.68 -28.81
CA SER A 945 -18.40 17.95 -29.28
C SER A 945 -18.32 17.72 -30.79
N GLN A 946 -18.74 16.55 -31.27
CA GLN A 946 -18.95 16.32 -32.71
C GLN A 946 -20.05 17.24 -33.29
N ASN A 947 -20.89 17.82 -32.42
CA ASN A 947 -21.99 18.73 -32.75
C ASN A 947 -21.70 20.21 -32.41
N ASP A 948 -20.46 20.57 -32.09
CA ASP A 948 -20.09 21.95 -31.71
C ASP A 948 -20.56 22.97 -32.77
N GLY A 949 -20.34 22.68 -34.06
CA GLY A 949 -20.77 23.55 -35.17
C GLY A 949 -22.27 23.87 -35.18
N ALA A 950 -23.13 22.87 -34.97
CA ALA A 950 -24.58 23.09 -34.88
C ALA A 950 -24.97 23.91 -33.64
N CYS A 951 -24.23 23.78 -32.54
CA CYS A 951 -24.43 24.59 -31.33
C CYS A 951 -24.01 26.05 -31.57
N PHE A 952 -22.92 26.28 -32.29
CA PHE A 952 -22.47 27.61 -32.71
C PHE A 952 -23.46 28.29 -33.65
N GLU A 953 -23.95 27.59 -34.68
CA GLU A 953 -24.99 28.09 -35.59
C GLU A 953 -26.29 28.42 -34.85
N THR A 954 -26.70 27.58 -33.90
CA THR A 954 -27.86 27.84 -33.04
C THR A 954 -27.66 29.07 -32.15
N ALA A 955 -26.46 29.26 -31.58
CA ALA A 955 -26.13 30.44 -30.78
C ALA A 955 -26.17 31.72 -31.62
N ALA A 956 -25.63 31.67 -32.86
CA ALA A 956 -25.68 32.77 -33.81
C ALA A 956 -27.12 33.16 -34.16
N GLY A 957 -27.97 32.18 -34.50
CA GLY A 957 -29.37 32.40 -34.86
C GLY A 957 -30.24 32.93 -33.72
N LEU A 958 -29.84 32.73 -32.46
CA LEU A 958 -30.52 33.25 -31.26
C LEU A 958 -29.91 34.57 -30.74
N GLY A 959 -28.84 35.07 -31.37
CA GLY A 959 -28.12 36.25 -30.89
C GLY A 959 -27.51 36.04 -29.49
N VAL A 960 -26.90 34.88 -29.28
CA VAL A 960 -26.14 34.48 -28.08
C VAL A 960 -24.65 34.42 -28.45
N THR A 961 -23.81 35.11 -27.69
CA THR A 961 -22.36 35.07 -27.86
C THR A 961 -21.81 33.77 -27.27
N PHE A 962 -21.22 32.91 -28.10
CA PHE A 962 -20.57 31.67 -27.68
C PHE A 962 -19.07 31.90 -27.48
N VAL A 963 -18.61 31.58 -26.27
CA VAL A 963 -17.22 31.67 -25.81
C VAL A 963 -16.73 30.26 -25.52
N GLU A 964 -15.60 29.89 -26.12
CA GLU A 964 -14.91 28.65 -25.81
C GLU A 964 -14.15 28.79 -24.49
N GLN A 965 -14.41 27.86 -23.57
CA GLN A 965 -13.71 27.73 -22.30
C GLN A 965 -12.75 26.54 -22.37
N HIS A 966 -11.46 26.79 -22.63
CA HIS A 966 -10.46 25.73 -22.88
C HIS A 966 -10.22 24.74 -21.72
N VAL A 967 -10.88 24.88 -20.57
CA VAL A 967 -10.75 24.03 -19.38
C VAL A 967 -12.10 23.42 -18.99
N ARG A 968 -12.16 22.08 -18.96
CA ARG A 968 -13.29 21.31 -18.42
C ARG A 968 -13.19 21.23 -16.89
N LEU A 969 -14.27 21.53 -16.19
CA LEU A 969 -14.30 21.75 -14.73
C LEU A 969 -15.06 20.66 -13.96
N PHE A 970 -14.80 19.38 -14.26
CA PHE A 970 -15.45 18.29 -13.52
C PHE A 970 -14.99 18.25 -12.06
N HIS A 971 -15.96 18.12 -11.15
CA HIS A 971 -15.75 18.05 -9.71
C HIS A 971 -16.66 16.97 -9.07
N HIS A 972 -16.04 16.08 -8.29
CA HIS A 972 -16.58 14.90 -7.63
C HIS A 972 -15.77 14.61 -6.36
#